data_AF-H1PMM4-F1
#
_entry.id   AF-H1PMM4-F1
#
_cell.length_a   1.000
_cell.length_b   1.000
_cell.length_c   1.000
_cell.angle_alpha   90.00
_cell.angle_beta   90.00
_cell.angle_gamma   90.00
#
_symmetry.space_group_name_H-M   'P 1'
#
loop_
_entity.id
_entity.type
_entity.pdbx_description
1 polymer ?
#
loop_
_entity_poly.entity_id
_entity_poly.type
_entity_poly.pdbx_seq_one_letter_code
_entity_poly.pdbx_strand_id
1 'polypeptide(L)'
;MMENLKYKLVYSFIVCFRKVMDILFFAYEIIRHPIKNISIWLVGLLALLIYGNLSIEIKGKDMFFMSVGLVSIITFISNFLEKQTIDIDNKDNFYLGYNIKKMKFHNNLWFKKFNELPVKLLFWTIAILPIIMIGVELEYRSKVLNEMVEIIVSYIKYIDSIWLAAFIVSSFYCTALLIESVDLSRKNFSQSYLYKITNSLEMLKIKIEIKQDFKEIFNNIFNIKSRLGLENNFYSNVERVINYIVNKGDAVSASDSEIIEFYNIAFECEGNKIDELLNKIYKYSKCKEDKKIKIFIDTYMLSSILKQLQLYYHIKWNTITKLHVLPSGIVNIAIQDLNRLLQIEMQLHQNGEYKKIFWGIYRRKKYYFSEDKTKSNLCISRICEILEEKFRDINFLNQYNDIDRMMKLFDVLNRVDSQTKDKRYFSPIFKILFEHIIDERSNENDFVKLFYDKMKKQVLPEYLISKRNEVSKNILLSGNLITNNILEYLLNFMRLEDSIVVLIFRLAYSDRSGRAIMKIDEFKVWERVISKSTIRKDIDDLKKSKFIDELCSEISNSHVSHFIFEQFIRWMWYSLFENFDEKKYEEFIKLGEEGIRRNFSLDRYIIVRLLLCNYPYRLLSTYEFTVQNKKQIENKLCSIKDILYMEGIYI
;
A
#
# COMPACT_ATOMS: atom_id res chain seq x y z
N MET A 1 -43.43 13.42 -19.85
CA MET A 1 -43.98 14.24 -18.74
C MET A 1 -44.37 13.38 -17.52
N MET A 2 -45.11 12.29 -17.69
CA MET A 2 -45.52 11.37 -16.62
C MET A 2 -44.36 10.59 -15.95
N GLU A 3 -43.32 10.22 -16.70
CA GLU A 3 -42.09 9.61 -16.14
C GLU A 3 -41.29 10.58 -15.26
N ASN A 4 -41.24 11.85 -15.65
CA ASN A 4 -40.54 12.89 -14.90
C ASN A 4 -41.27 13.22 -13.57
N LEU A 5 -42.59 13.08 -13.57
CA LEU A 5 -43.44 13.21 -12.38
C LEU A 5 -43.27 12.00 -11.44
N LYS A 6 -43.21 10.77 -11.99
CA LYS A 6 -42.86 9.55 -11.22
C LYS A 6 -41.48 9.68 -10.60
N TYR A 7 -40.48 10.16 -11.34
CA TYR A 7 -39.12 10.34 -10.82
C TYR A 7 -39.07 11.38 -9.69
N LYS A 8 -39.77 12.52 -9.84
CA LYS A 8 -39.88 13.53 -8.77
C LYS A 8 -40.64 13.04 -7.54
N LEU A 9 -41.71 12.25 -7.71
CA LEU A 9 -42.45 11.65 -6.60
C LEU A 9 -41.63 10.60 -5.87
N VAL A 10 -40.91 9.74 -6.60
CA VAL A 10 -39.97 8.76 -6.03
C VAL A 10 -38.83 9.47 -5.30
N TYR A 11 -38.29 10.55 -5.87
CA TYR A 11 -37.24 11.34 -5.23
C TYR A 11 -37.75 12.04 -3.95
N SER A 12 -38.92 12.69 -3.98
CA SER A 12 -39.53 13.28 -2.79
C SER A 12 -39.89 12.24 -1.73
N PHE A 13 -40.38 11.07 -2.13
CA PHE A 13 -40.63 9.95 -1.23
C PHE A 13 -39.33 9.43 -0.61
N ILE A 14 -38.25 9.32 -1.38
CA ILE A 14 -36.91 8.95 -0.89
C ILE A 14 -36.38 10.01 0.10
N VAL A 15 -36.56 11.30 -0.18
CA VAL A 15 -36.12 12.40 0.71
C VAL A 15 -36.94 12.41 2.01
N CYS A 16 -38.24 12.20 1.93
CA CYS A 16 -39.11 12.15 3.11
C CYS A 16 -38.86 10.88 3.94
N PHE A 17 -38.75 9.72 3.28
CA PHE A 17 -38.37 8.45 3.89
C PHE A 17 -37.00 8.56 4.56
N ARG A 18 -36.04 9.24 3.92
CA ARG A 18 -34.71 9.47 4.51
C ARG A 18 -34.78 10.30 5.80
N LYS A 19 -35.54 11.40 5.82
CA LYS A 19 -35.73 12.20 7.05
C LYS A 19 -36.45 11.43 8.16
N VAL A 20 -37.47 10.64 7.81
CA VAL A 20 -38.18 9.78 8.78
C VAL A 20 -37.24 8.70 9.31
N MET A 21 -36.46 8.06 8.45
CA MET A 21 -35.46 7.08 8.85
C MET A 21 -34.35 7.70 9.70
N ASP A 22 -33.91 8.93 9.44
CA ASP A 22 -32.91 9.62 10.26
C ASP A 22 -33.41 9.87 11.68
N ILE A 23 -34.69 10.27 11.84
CA ILE A 23 -35.34 10.43 13.16
C ILE A 23 -35.51 9.06 13.84
N LEU A 24 -35.96 8.05 13.10
CA LEU A 24 -36.10 6.69 13.63
C LEU A 24 -34.74 6.10 14.02
N PHE A 25 -33.68 6.38 13.28
CA PHE A 25 -32.32 5.95 13.60
C PHE A 25 -31.76 6.71 14.80
N PHE A 26 -32.07 8.00 14.96
CA PHE A 26 -31.71 8.76 16.15
C PHE A 26 -32.39 8.18 17.40
N ALA A 27 -33.70 7.94 17.34
CA ALA A 27 -34.44 7.28 18.42
C ALA A 27 -33.93 5.85 18.67
N TYR A 28 -33.65 5.09 17.60
CA TYR A 28 -33.12 3.74 17.68
C TYR A 28 -31.70 3.70 18.27
N GLU A 29 -30.83 4.67 17.97
CA GLU A 29 -29.50 4.75 18.60
C GLU A 29 -29.60 5.05 20.09
N ILE A 30 -30.53 5.93 20.50
CA ILE A 30 -30.82 6.22 21.90
C ILE A 30 -31.30 4.96 22.64
N ILE A 31 -32.18 4.18 22.00
CA ILE A 31 -32.75 2.94 22.56
C ILE A 31 -31.75 1.79 22.57
N ARG A 32 -30.97 1.62 21.49
CA ARG A 32 -30.02 0.51 21.31
C ARG A 32 -28.80 0.62 22.20
N HIS A 33 -28.38 1.84 22.54
CA HIS A 33 -27.22 2.10 23.38
C HIS A 33 -27.63 2.83 24.67
N PRO A 34 -28.44 2.18 25.55
CA PRO A 34 -29.00 2.84 26.73
C PRO A 34 -27.93 3.30 27.72
N ILE A 35 -26.81 2.57 27.80
CA ILE A 35 -25.65 2.90 28.66
C ILE A 35 -24.87 4.12 28.14
N LYS A 36 -24.81 4.32 26.81
CA LYS A 36 -24.16 5.49 26.19
C LYS A 36 -25.02 6.75 26.37
N ASN A 37 -26.34 6.58 26.32
CA ASN A 37 -27.31 7.67 26.43
C ASN A 37 -28.00 7.75 27.80
N ILE A 38 -27.36 7.20 28.85
CA ILE A 38 -27.97 7.06 30.18
C ILE A 38 -28.37 8.41 30.78
N SER A 39 -27.63 9.48 30.46
CA SER A 39 -27.93 10.85 30.88
C SER A 39 -29.25 11.35 30.27
N ILE A 40 -29.53 11.06 29.00
CA ILE A 40 -30.78 11.44 28.33
C ILE A 40 -31.97 10.69 28.94
N TRP A 41 -31.80 9.38 29.19
CA TRP A 41 -32.82 8.56 29.85
C TRP A 41 -33.10 9.02 31.28
N LEU A 42 -32.05 9.36 32.04
CA LEU A 42 -32.18 9.92 33.40
C LEU A 42 -32.90 11.27 33.39
N VAL A 43 -32.57 12.17 32.46
CA VAL A 43 -33.28 13.46 32.33
C VAL A 43 -34.76 13.24 31.99
N GLY A 44 -35.07 12.36 31.04
CA GLY A 44 -36.47 12.05 30.69
C GLY A 44 -37.25 11.46 31.86
N LEU A 45 -36.66 10.49 32.57
CA LEU A 45 -37.29 9.85 33.73
C LEU A 45 -37.48 10.83 34.88
N LEU A 46 -36.47 11.64 35.21
CA LEU A 46 -36.56 12.66 36.25
C LEU A 46 -37.58 13.74 35.89
N ALA A 47 -37.61 14.21 34.63
CA ALA A 47 -38.59 15.19 34.18
C ALA A 47 -40.04 14.69 34.34
N LEU A 48 -40.29 13.40 34.04
CA LEU A 48 -41.61 12.80 34.25
C LEU A 48 -42.00 12.70 35.74
N LEU A 49 -41.05 12.30 36.59
CA LEU A 49 -41.28 12.21 38.04
C LEU A 49 -41.54 13.60 38.66
N ILE A 50 -40.76 14.59 38.24
CA ILE A 50 -40.89 15.97 38.70
C ILE A 50 -42.24 16.54 38.25
N TYR A 51 -42.62 16.34 36.99
CA TYR A 51 -43.90 16.81 36.45
C TYR A 51 -45.11 16.24 37.21
N GLY A 52 -45.06 14.97 37.59
CA GLY A 52 -46.16 14.28 38.28
C GLY A 52 -46.31 14.66 39.75
N ASN A 53 -45.20 14.94 40.45
CA ASN A 53 -45.17 14.93 41.91
C ASN A 53 -44.72 16.25 42.57
N LEU A 54 -44.17 17.20 41.81
CA LEU A 54 -43.60 18.44 42.36
C LEU A 54 -44.24 19.69 41.74
N SER A 55 -44.59 20.65 42.58
CA SER A 55 -44.87 22.03 42.16
C SER A 55 -43.55 22.80 42.15
N ILE A 56 -43.06 23.18 40.97
CA ILE A 56 -41.86 23.99 40.82
C ILE A 56 -42.26 25.47 40.79
N GLU A 57 -41.81 26.23 41.78
CA GLU A 57 -41.95 27.69 41.84
C GLU A 57 -40.56 28.35 41.74
N ILE A 58 -39.83 28.12 40.65
CA ILE A 58 -38.53 28.76 40.40
C ILE A 58 -38.72 29.80 39.30
N LYS A 59 -38.35 31.06 39.55
CA LYS A 59 -38.44 32.13 38.54
C LYS A 59 -37.34 31.96 37.48
N GLY A 60 -37.62 32.41 36.26
CA GLY A 60 -36.69 32.33 35.14
C GLY A 60 -35.33 32.99 35.44
N LYS A 61 -35.32 34.08 36.21
CA LYS A 61 -34.09 34.75 36.68
C LYS A 61 -33.24 33.86 37.58
N ASP A 62 -33.86 33.12 38.49
CA ASP A 62 -33.16 32.21 39.41
C ASP A 62 -32.65 30.98 38.66
N MET A 63 -33.45 30.45 37.73
CA MET A 63 -33.01 29.41 36.81
C MET A 63 -31.76 29.85 36.03
N PHE A 64 -31.76 31.08 35.50
CA PHE A 64 -30.64 31.61 34.75
C PHE A 64 -29.36 31.72 35.60
N PHE A 65 -29.44 32.23 36.84
CA PHE A 65 -28.27 32.30 37.72
C PHE A 65 -27.72 30.92 38.08
N MET A 66 -28.59 29.94 38.36
CA MET A 66 -28.17 28.56 38.61
C MET A 66 -27.47 27.96 37.39
N SER A 67 -28.02 28.16 36.19
CA SER A 67 -27.41 27.74 34.92
C SER A 67 -26.02 28.36 34.72
N VAL A 68 -25.85 29.66 34.97
CA VAL A 68 -24.57 30.36 34.85
C VAL A 68 -23.54 29.83 35.85
N GLY A 69 -23.96 29.54 37.09
CA GLY A 69 -23.10 28.92 38.10
C GLY A 69 -22.56 27.57 37.66
N LEU A 70 -23.42 26.70 37.12
CA LEU A 70 -23.03 25.40 36.59
C LEU A 70 -22.09 25.52 35.39
N VAL A 71 -22.34 26.48 34.48
CA VAL A 71 -21.46 26.78 33.34
C VAL A 71 -20.08 27.26 33.83
N SER A 72 -20.02 28.04 34.91
CA SER A 72 -18.75 28.49 35.48
C SER A 72 -17.92 27.33 36.05
N ILE A 73 -18.58 26.38 36.72
CA ILE A 73 -17.95 25.17 37.26
C ILE A 73 -17.39 24.30 36.13
N ILE A 74 -18.14 24.06 35.06
CA ILE A 74 -17.66 23.25 33.94
C ILE A 74 -16.51 23.93 33.20
N THR A 75 -16.53 25.27 33.05
CA THR A 75 -15.40 26.03 32.50
C THR A 75 -14.14 25.88 33.36
N PHE A 76 -14.28 25.93 34.69
CA PHE A 76 -13.16 25.67 35.60
C PHE A 76 -12.60 24.25 35.45
N ILE A 77 -13.46 23.22 35.43
CA ILE A 77 -13.05 21.83 35.22
C ILE A 77 -12.34 21.68 33.86
N SER A 78 -12.88 22.29 32.80
CA SER A 78 -12.30 22.28 31.46
C SER A 78 -10.89 22.87 31.46
N ASN A 79 -10.72 24.06 32.06
CA ASN A 79 -9.41 24.73 32.14
C ASN A 79 -8.41 23.94 33.01
N PHE A 80 -8.88 23.28 34.07
CA PHE A 80 -8.04 22.41 34.89
C PHE A 80 -7.56 21.19 34.10
N LEU A 81 -8.47 20.52 33.38
CA LEU A 81 -8.12 19.37 32.56
C LEU A 81 -7.17 19.75 31.43
N GLU A 82 -7.38 20.91 30.80
CA GLU A 82 -6.49 21.46 29.78
C GLU A 82 -5.07 21.68 30.31
N LYS A 83 -4.92 22.31 31.49
CA LYS A 83 -3.60 22.48 32.13
C LYS A 83 -2.96 21.15 32.53
N GLN A 84 -3.76 20.13 32.83
CA GLN A 84 -3.27 18.80 33.13
C GLN A 84 -2.97 17.97 31.88
N THR A 85 -3.39 18.36 30.67
CA THR A 85 -3.10 17.60 29.43
C THR A 85 -1.96 18.20 28.60
N ILE A 86 -1.67 19.50 28.76
CA ILE A 86 -0.60 20.20 28.03
C ILE A 86 0.73 19.99 28.75
N ASP A 87 1.44 18.96 28.36
CA ASP A 87 2.90 18.85 28.51
C ASP A 87 3.44 18.32 27.18
N ILE A 88 3.12 19.01 26.09
CA ILE A 88 3.39 18.59 24.69
C ILE A 88 4.89 18.70 24.36
N ASP A 89 5.63 19.50 25.13
CA ASP A 89 7.02 19.83 24.83
C ASP A 89 8.00 18.72 25.18
N ASN A 90 7.60 17.74 26.01
CA ASN A 90 8.44 16.60 26.39
C ASN A 90 7.84 15.26 25.92
N LYS A 91 8.11 14.91 24.66
CA LYS A 91 7.62 13.68 23.99
C LYS A 91 8.06 12.37 24.65
N ASP A 92 9.06 12.39 25.53
CA ASP A 92 9.58 11.19 26.22
C ASP A 92 8.57 10.51 27.16
N ASN A 93 7.48 11.22 27.52
CA ASN A 93 6.40 10.67 28.35
C ASN A 93 5.17 10.21 27.56
N PHE A 94 5.25 10.19 26.22
CA PHE A 94 4.15 9.83 25.35
C PHE A 94 4.40 8.49 24.66
N TYR A 95 3.33 7.73 24.49
CA TYR A 95 3.32 6.52 23.67
C TYR A 95 2.03 6.43 22.89
N LEU A 96 2.11 6.36 21.56
CA LEU A 96 0.96 6.38 20.64
C LEU A 96 -0.04 7.53 20.96
N GLY A 97 0.46 8.66 21.45
CA GLY A 97 -0.31 9.89 21.71
C GLY A 97 -0.90 10.03 23.08
N TYR A 98 -0.72 9.02 23.93
CA TYR A 98 -1.17 9.06 25.30
C TYR A 98 0.00 9.41 26.20
N ASN A 99 -0.23 10.38 27.09
CA ASN A 99 0.73 10.67 28.15
C ASN A 99 0.68 9.51 29.17
N ILE A 100 1.75 8.72 29.21
CA ILE A 100 1.88 7.54 30.07
C ILE A 100 1.64 7.92 31.54
N LYS A 101 2.20 9.04 32.00
CA LYS A 101 2.04 9.54 33.38
C LYS A 101 0.61 9.92 33.74
N LYS A 102 -0.24 10.19 32.75
CA LYS A 102 -1.61 10.71 32.93
C LYS A 102 -2.69 9.75 32.43
N MET A 103 -2.33 8.50 32.11
CA MET A 103 -3.27 7.49 31.62
C MET A 103 -4.45 7.23 32.59
N LYS A 104 -4.25 7.43 33.89
CA LYS A 104 -5.33 7.32 34.90
C LYS A 104 -6.45 8.35 34.72
N PHE A 105 -6.17 9.53 34.15
CA PHE A 105 -7.21 10.49 33.77
C PHE A 105 -8.03 9.97 32.59
N HIS A 106 -7.37 9.43 31.56
CA HIS A 106 -8.05 8.84 30.40
C HIS A 106 -8.95 7.66 30.80
N ASN A 107 -8.49 6.80 31.72
CA ASN A 107 -9.21 5.60 32.15
C ASN A 107 -10.28 5.80 33.22
N ASN A 108 -10.41 7.00 33.78
CA ASN A 108 -11.36 7.25 34.84
C ASN A 108 -12.80 7.31 34.30
N LEU A 109 -13.70 6.58 34.97
CA LEU A 109 -15.08 6.36 34.54
C LEU A 109 -15.85 7.67 34.34
N TRP A 110 -15.67 8.65 35.22
CA TRP A 110 -16.40 9.91 35.15
C TRP A 110 -15.92 10.79 34.00
N PHE A 111 -14.61 10.83 33.72
CA PHE A 111 -14.07 11.53 32.54
C PHE A 111 -14.48 10.84 31.24
N LYS A 112 -14.47 9.51 31.17
CA LYS A 112 -15.00 8.77 30.01
C LYS A 112 -16.48 9.09 29.76
N LYS A 113 -17.30 9.05 30.82
CA LYS A 113 -18.74 9.36 30.73
C LYS A 113 -19.02 10.82 30.42
N PHE A 114 -18.16 11.74 30.86
CA PHE A 114 -18.24 13.15 30.49
C PHE A 114 -17.98 13.39 29.00
N ASN A 115 -16.99 12.70 28.41
CA ASN A 115 -16.75 12.77 26.96
C ASN A 115 -17.91 12.21 26.13
N GLU A 116 -18.67 11.25 26.67
CA GLU A 116 -19.87 10.68 26.05
C GLU A 116 -21.14 11.51 26.31
N LEU A 117 -21.08 12.49 27.22
CA LEU A 117 -22.22 13.31 27.60
C LEU A 117 -22.61 14.20 26.41
N PRO A 118 -23.90 14.33 26.06
CA PRO A 118 -24.33 15.24 25.00
C PRO A 118 -24.29 16.68 25.53
N VAL A 119 -23.08 17.18 25.80
CA VAL A 119 -22.80 18.47 26.47
C VAL A 119 -23.53 19.60 25.75
N LYS A 120 -23.45 19.63 24.41
CA LYS A 120 -24.18 20.64 23.63
C LYS A 120 -25.69 20.57 23.93
N LEU A 121 -26.30 19.39 23.84
CA LEU A 121 -27.74 19.25 24.08
C LEU A 121 -28.10 19.70 25.51
N LEU A 122 -27.48 19.12 26.53
CA LEU A 122 -27.84 19.34 27.93
C LEU A 122 -27.57 20.79 28.38
N PHE A 123 -26.41 21.35 28.03
CA PHE A 123 -26.08 22.72 28.42
C PHE A 123 -26.82 23.78 27.59
N TRP A 124 -27.14 23.53 26.32
CA TRP A 124 -28.06 24.41 25.58
C TRP A 124 -29.48 24.34 26.14
N THR A 125 -29.97 23.17 26.57
CA THR A 125 -31.26 23.06 27.27
C THR A 125 -31.26 23.87 28.57
N ILE A 126 -30.20 23.77 29.39
CA ILE A 126 -30.05 24.53 30.63
C ILE A 126 -29.89 26.04 30.39
N ALA A 127 -29.35 26.46 29.24
CA ALA A 127 -29.17 27.87 28.88
C ALA A 127 -30.41 28.50 28.22
N ILE A 128 -31.09 27.78 27.33
CA ILE A 128 -32.21 28.30 26.52
C ILE A 128 -33.51 28.35 27.32
N LEU A 129 -33.81 27.31 28.12
CA LEU A 129 -35.09 27.26 28.84
C LEU A 129 -35.28 28.40 29.86
N PRO A 130 -34.26 28.84 30.62
CA PRO A 130 -34.39 30.02 31.48
C PRO A 130 -34.65 31.32 30.70
N ILE A 131 -34.07 31.48 29.50
CA ILE A 131 -34.31 32.65 28.65
C ILE A 131 -35.76 32.67 28.17
N ILE A 132 -36.30 31.50 27.80
CA ILE A 132 -37.72 31.35 27.45
C ILE A 132 -38.60 31.71 28.65
N MET A 133 -38.27 31.23 29.86
CA MET A 133 -39.02 31.53 31.08
C MET A 133 -39.00 33.02 31.44
N ILE A 134 -37.83 33.67 31.38
CA ILE A 134 -37.73 35.13 31.55
C ILE A 134 -38.58 35.85 30.49
N GLY A 135 -38.57 35.36 29.25
CA GLY A 135 -39.42 35.88 28.18
C GLY A 135 -40.91 35.76 28.49
N VAL A 136 -41.35 34.66 29.10
CA VAL A 136 -42.75 34.44 29.49
C VAL A 136 -43.17 35.31 30.69
N GLU A 137 -42.24 35.67 31.57
CA GLU A 137 -42.47 36.57 32.71
C GLU A 137 -42.59 38.06 32.33
N LEU A 138 -42.32 38.43 31.06
CA LEU A 138 -42.36 39.81 30.57
C LEU A 138 -43.71 40.15 29.92
N GLU A 139 -44.21 41.36 30.15
CA GLU A 139 -45.38 41.90 29.45
C GLU A 139 -44.97 42.55 28.12
N TYR A 140 -45.49 42.05 27.00
CA TYR A 140 -45.19 42.59 25.67
C TYR A 140 -46.29 43.55 25.19
N ARG A 141 -45.87 44.65 24.56
CA ARG A 141 -46.78 45.59 23.87
C ARG A 141 -47.41 45.01 22.59
N SER A 142 -46.86 43.91 22.05
CA SER A 142 -47.32 43.28 20.81
C SER A 142 -48.35 42.18 21.08
N LYS A 143 -49.50 42.26 20.42
CA LYS A 143 -50.58 41.27 20.53
C LYS A 143 -50.16 39.87 20.04
N VAL A 144 -49.35 39.81 18.96
CA VAL A 144 -48.83 38.54 18.41
C VAL A 144 -47.85 37.86 19.38
N LEU A 145 -47.05 38.64 20.11
CA LEU A 145 -46.14 38.09 21.11
C LEU A 145 -46.90 37.56 22.32
N ASN A 146 -47.95 38.24 22.78
CA ASN A 146 -48.78 37.76 23.89
C ASN A 146 -49.51 36.46 23.53
N GLU A 147 -50.04 36.32 22.30
CA GLU A 147 -50.65 35.07 21.82
C GLU A 147 -49.63 33.90 21.77
N MET A 148 -48.38 34.16 21.38
CA MET A 148 -47.31 33.14 21.43
C MET A 148 -46.91 32.77 22.86
N VAL A 149 -46.87 33.75 23.77
CA VAL A 149 -46.57 33.52 25.19
C VAL A 149 -47.67 32.69 25.86
N GLU A 150 -48.95 32.93 25.58
CA GLU A 150 -50.06 32.13 26.10
C GLU A 150 -49.94 30.64 25.75
N ILE A 151 -49.49 30.32 24.52
CA ILE A 151 -49.22 28.94 24.12
C ILE A 151 -48.10 28.34 24.99
N ILE A 152 -47.01 29.08 25.23
CA ILE A 152 -45.89 28.61 26.07
C ILE A 152 -46.31 28.47 27.54
N VAL A 153 -47.16 29.38 28.04
CA VAL A 153 -47.72 29.33 29.41
C VAL A 153 -48.42 28.00 29.67
N SER A 154 -49.16 27.47 28.68
CA SER A 154 -49.81 26.16 28.79
C SER A 154 -48.85 24.97 28.96
N TYR A 155 -47.56 25.16 28.62
CA TYR A 155 -46.50 24.15 28.73
C TYR A 155 -45.41 24.49 29.75
N ILE A 156 -45.55 25.56 30.55
CA ILE A 156 -44.54 25.98 31.56
C ILE A 156 -44.12 24.82 32.46
N LYS A 157 -45.10 24.07 32.98
CA LYS A 157 -44.82 22.96 33.90
C LYS A 157 -43.93 21.89 33.26
N TYR A 158 -44.03 21.67 31.95
CA TYR A 158 -43.14 20.77 31.21
C TYR A 158 -41.75 21.37 31.06
N ILE A 159 -41.65 22.66 30.75
CA ILE A 159 -40.38 23.38 30.63
C ILE A 159 -39.61 23.35 31.95
N ASP A 160 -40.26 23.65 33.07
CA ASP A 160 -39.66 23.65 34.40
C ASP A 160 -39.14 22.26 34.79
N SER A 161 -39.94 21.23 34.51
CA SER A 161 -39.60 19.85 34.82
C SER A 161 -38.40 19.36 34.00
N ILE A 162 -38.35 19.69 32.71
CA ILE A 162 -37.24 19.34 31.82
C ILE A 162 -35.97 20.09 32.22
N TRP A 163 -36.08 21.39 32.49
CA TRP A 163 -34.94 22.20 32.91
C TRP A 163 -34.35 21.70 34.23
N LEU A 164 -35.18 21.48 35.25
CA LEU A 164 -34.72 21.02 36.56
C LEU A 164 -34.08 19.63 36.47
N ALA A 165 -34.66 18.71 35.70
CA ALA A 165 -34.08 17.39 35.45
C ALA A 165 -32.71 17.49 34.76
N ALA A 166 -32.59 18.31 33.71
CA ALA A 166 -31.32 18.54 33.02
C ALA A 166 -30.28 19.17 33.95
N PHE A 167 -30.68 20.15 34.77
CA PHE A 167 -29.83 20.82 35.75
C PHE A 167 -29.31 19.87 36.83
N ILE A 168 -30.16 19.02 37.41
CA ILE A 168 -29.76 18.03 38.43
C ILE A 168 -28.76 17.03 37.85
N VAL A 169 -29.06 16.44 36.68
CA VAL A 169 -28.17 15.46 36.04
C VAL A 169 -26.81 16.11 35.74
N SER A 170 -26.80 17.31 35.18
CA SER A 170 -25.56 18.02 34.82
C SER A 170 -24.75 18.44 36.06
N SER A 171 -25.41 18.86 37.15
CA SER A 171 -24.78 19.19 38.43
C SER A 171 -24.14 17.98 39.09
N PHE A 172 -24.79 16.82 39.01
CA PHE A 172 -24.23 15.57 39.53
C PHE A 172 -22.95 15.16 38.77
N TYR A 173 -22.95 15.24 37.44
CA TYR A 173 -21.74 14.98 36.64
C TYR A 173 -20.61 15.97 36.95
N CYS A 174 -20.91 17.27 37.07
CA CYS A 174 -19.90 18.28 37.42
C CYS A 174 -19.29 18.01 38.80
N THR A 175 -20.11 17.64 39.78
CA THR A 175 -19.66 17.33 41.14
C THR A 175 -18.77 16.08 41.15
N ALA A 176 -19.18 15.01 40.45
CA ALA A 176 -18.39 13.79 40.35
C ALA A 176 -17.04 14.04 39.66
N LEU A 177 -17.01 14.84 38.59
CA LEU A 177 -15.77 15.22 37.91
C LEU A 177 -14.83 16.04 38.80
N LEU A 178 -15.37 16.96 39.61
CA LEU A 178 -14.56 17.72 40.58
C LEU A 178 -13.91 16.78 41.61
N ILE A 179 -14.69 15.86 42.18
CA ILE A 179 -14.18 14.89 43.18
C ILE A 179 -13.06 14.03 42.58
N GLU A 180 -13.28 13.49 41.38
CA GLU A 180 -12.29 12.65 40.70
C GLU A 180 -11.04 13.43 40.27
N SER A 181 -11.21 14.68 39.82
CA SER A 181 -10.10 15.58 39.51
C SER A 181 -9.21 15.79 40.73
N VAL A 182 -9.82 16.01 41.91
CA VAL A 182 -9.12 16.20 43.18
C VAL A 182 -8.43 14.90 43.63
N ASP A 183 -9.09 13.75 43.57
CA ASP A 183 -8.50 12.47 43.97
C ASP A 183 -7.31 12.06 43.08
N LEU A 184 -7.43 12.26 41.76
CA LEU A 184 -6.34 12.01 40.82
C LEU A 184 -5.16 12.96 41.05
N SER A 185 -5.43 14.24 41.32
CA SER A 185 -4.39 15.22 41.67
C SER A 185 -3.65 14.80 42.95
N ARG A 186 -4.39 14.37 43.99
CA ARG A 186 -3.82 13.84 45.24
C ARG A 186 -2.95 12.61 45.02
N LYS A 187 -3.43 11.64 44.22
CA LYS A 187 -2.68 10.41 43.90
C LYS A 187 -1.41 10.70 43.09
N ASN A 188 -1.47 11.62 42.14
CA ASN A 188 -0.31 12.00 41.35
C ASN A 188 0.74 12.74 42.19
N PHE A 189 0.30 13.60 43.11
CA PHE A 189 1.18 14.25 44.07
C PHE A 189 1.93 13.22 44.95
N SER A 190 1.21 12.24 45.49
CA SER A 190 1.82 11.20 46.35
C SER A 190 2.71 10.20 45.61
N GLN A 191 2.47 9.97 44.31
CA GLN A 191 3.23 9.00 43.51
C GLN A 191 4.39 9.62 42.70
N SER A 192 4.55 10.95 42.75
CA SER A 192 5.56 11.69 41.99
C SER A 192 7.00 11.18 42.14
N TYR A 193 7.34 10.52 43.24
CA TYR A 193 8.67 9.95 43.53
C TYR A 193 8.94 8.54 42.96
N LEU A 194 7.92 7.79 42.52
CA LEU A 194 8.04 6.36 42.15
C LEU A 194 8.05 6.08 40.63
N TYR A 195 7.89 7.10 39.78
CA TYR A 195 7.50 6.95 38.38
C TYR A 195 8.57 6.45 37.39
N LYS A 196 9.70 5.91 37.85
CA LYS A 196 10.77 5.41 36.97
C LYS A 196 10.63 3.93 36.55
N ILE A 197 9.68 3.15 37.10
CA ILE A 197 9.75 1.67 37.03
C ILE A 197 8.60 0.95 36.26
N THR A 198 7.53 1.58 35.78
CA THR A 198 6.41 0.84 35.14
C THR A 198 5.90 1.39 33.80
N ASN A 199 6.72 1.32 32.74
CA ASN A 199 6.32 1.78 31.40
C ASN A 199 5.58 0.70 30.55
N SER A 200 5.95 -0.58 30.66
CA SER A 200 5.46 -1.63 29.75
C SER A 200 3.97 -1.99 29.91
N LEU A 201 3.46 -2.05 31.15
CA LEU A 201 2.04 -2.35 31.41
C LEU A 201 1.12 -1.20 30.97
N GLU A 202 1.56 0.05 31.10
CA GLU A 202 0.80 1.22 30.65
C GLU A 202 0.78 1.30 29.12
N MET A 203 1.91 1.05 28.45
CA MET A 203 1.96 0.89 26.99
C MET A 203 0.98 -0.17 26.47
N LEU A 204 0.88 -1.32 27.14
CA LEU A 204 -0.05 -2.39 26.74
C LEU A 204 -1.52 -1.96 26.90
N LYS A 205 -1.86 -1.20 27.95
CA LYS A 205 -3.21 -0.64 28.11
C LYS A 205 -3.53 0.35 26.99
N ILE A 206 -2.57 1.19 26.58
CA ILE A 206 -2.76 2.18 25.50
C ILE A 206 -3.09 1.45 24.20
N LYS A 207 -2.36 0.36 23.89
CA LYS A 207 -2.66 -0.48 22.72
C LYS A 207 -4.09 -1.03 22.73
N ILE A 208 -4.56 -1.49 23.89
CA ILE A 208 -5.93 -2.04 24.03
C ILE A 208 -6.97 -0.96 23.77
N GLU A 209 -6.78 0.25 24.30
CA GLU A 209 -7.70 1.37 24.14
C GLU A 209 -7.79 1.82 22.67
N ILE A 210 -6.64 2.06 22.03
CA ILE A 210 -6.56 2.39 20.60
C ILE A 210 -7.22 1.30 19.73
N LYS A 211 -7.00 0.02 20.07
CA LYS A 211 -7.61 -1.12 19.38
C LYS A 211 -9.15 -1.11 19.51
N GLN A 212 -9.68 -0.75 20.68
CA GLN A 212 -11.13 -0.63 20.89
C GLN A 212 -11.72 0.53 20.08
N ASP A 213 -11.07 1.69 20.07
CA ASP A 213 -11.51 2.86 19.32
C ASP A 213 -11.56 2.56 17.82
N PHE A 214 -10.49 1.99 17.25
CA PHE A 214 -10.48 1.63 15.83
C PHE A 214 -11.49 0.54 15.50
N LYS A 215 -11.75 -0.41 16.41
CA LYS A 215 -12.83 -1.40 16.23
C LYS A 215 -14.19 -0.71 16.11
N GLU A 216 -14.49 0.30 16.93
CA GLU A 216 -15.74 1.07 16.81
C GLU A 216 -15.79 1.86 15.48
N ILE A 217 -14.69 2.52 15.09
CA ILE A 217 -14.59 3.27 13.84
C ILE A 217 -14.89 2.38 12.63
N PHE A 218 -14.23 1.21 12.51
CA PHE A 218 -14.46 0.32 11.37
C PHE A 218 -15.83 -0.38 11.43
N ASN A 219 -16.38 -0.62 12.62
CA ASN A 219 -17.77 -1.07 12.76
C ASN A 219 -18.77 -0.04 12.21
N ASN A 220 -18.49 1.25 12.43
CA ASN A 220 -19.32 2.33 11.94
C ASN A 220 -19.18 2.51 10.42
N ILE A 221 -17.99 2.37 9.84
CA ILE A 221 -17.79 2.39 8.38
C ILE A 221 -18.59 1.25 7.70
N PHE A 222 -18.43 0.02 8.19
CA PHE A 222 -19.07 -1.16 7.61
C PHE A 222 -20.42 -1.50 8.28
N ASN A 223 -21.16 -0.47 8.70
CA ASN A 223 -22.46 -0.63 9.32
C ASN A 223 -23.52 -1.20 8.34
N ILE A 224 -24.75 -1.44 8.82
CA ILE A 224 -25.81 -2.00 7.95
C ILE A 224 -26.35 -0.99 6.94
N LYS A 225 -26.33 0.32 7.25
CA LYS A 225 -26.78 1.38 6.35
C LYS A 225 -25.86 1.48 5.14
N SER A 226 -24.55 1.41 5.36
CA SER A 226 -23.54 1.42 4.31
C SER A 226 -23.64 0.17 3.42
N ARG A 227 -23.85 -1.01 4.02
CA ARG A 227 -24.09 -2.27 3.29
C ARG A 227 -25.35 -2.30 2.45
N LEU A 228 -26.37 -1.52 2.79
CA LEU A 228 -27.63 -1.43 2.03
C LEU A 228 -27.61 -0.27 1.02
N GLY A 229 -26.49 0.46 0.89
CA GLY A 229 -26.39 1.62 0.00
C GLY A 229 -27.22 2.82 0.46
N LEU A 230 -27.62 2.87 1.73
CA LEU A 230 -28.43 3.94 2.32
C LEU A 230 -27.58 5.10 2.86
N GLU A 231 -26.25 4.95 2.86
CA GLU A 231 -25.31 5.96 3.32
C GLU A 231 -24.67 6.71 2.13
N ASN A 232 -25.12 7.93 1.87
CA ASN A 232 -24.59 8.75 0.77
C ASN A 232 -23.14 9.22 0.98
N ASN A 233 -22.57 9.03 2.18
CA ASN A 233 -21.29 9.59 2.58
C ASN A 233 -20.17 8.54 2.73
N PHE A 234 -20.36 7.29 2.27
CA PHE A 234 -19.36 6.22 2.45
C PHE A 234 -17.96 6.62 1.95
N TYR A 235 -17.86 7.27 0.79
CA TYR A 235 -16.58 7.75 0.25
C TYR A 235 -15.87 8.70 1.22
N SER A 236 -16.57 9.78 1.61
CA SER A 236 -16.04 10.81 2.52
C SER A 236 -15.71 10.22 3.90
N ASN A 237 -16.51 9.27 4.39
CA ASN A 237 -16.27 8.61 5.67
C ASN A 237 -14.97 7.80 5.65
N VAL A 238 -14.75 6.99 4.60
CA VAL A 238 -13.51 6.21 4.45
C VAL A 238 -12.31 7.15 4.29
N GLU A 239 -12.38 8.13 3.39
CA GLU A 239 -11.31 9.12 3.20
C GLU A 239 -10.95 9.84 4.51
N ARG A 240 -11.95 10.30 5.28
CA ARG A 240 -11.73 10.94 6.57
C ARG A 240 -11.06 10.03 7.59
N VAL A 241 -11.44 8.75 7.64
CA VAL A 241 -10.83 7.78 8.57
C VAL A 241 -9.39 7.46 8.17
N ILE A 242 -9.10 7.27 6.88
CA ILE A 242 -7.73 7.04 6.41
C ILE A 242 -6.86 8.28 6.65
N ASN A 243 -7.36 9.48 6.34
CA ASN A 243 -6.69 10.75 6.68
C ASN A 243 -6.43 10.86 8.19
N TYR A 244 -7.43 10.52 9.02
CA TYR A 244 -7.28 10.52 10.46
C TYR A 244 -6.19 9.55 10.92
N ILE A 245 -6.19 8.30 10.44
CA ILE A 245 -5.19 7.30 10.84
C ILE A 245 -3.77 7.78 10.52
N VAL A 246 -3.53 8.26 9.30
CA VAL A 246 -2.19 8.70 8.87
C VAL A 246 -1.76 9.94 9.65
N ASN A 247 -2.55 11.02 9.63
CA ASN A 247 -2.19 12.29 10.26
C ASN A 247 -2.10 12.17 11.78
N LYS A 248 -2.96 11.33 12.40
CA LYS A 248 -2.92 11.10 13.83
C LYS A 248 -1.68 10.32 14.20
N GLY A 249 -1.30 9.29 13.43
CA GLY A 249 -0.06 8.53 13.63
C GLY A 249 1.16 9.44 13.75
N ASP A 250 1.30 10.39 12.82
CA ASP A 250 2.42 11.34 12.83
C ASP A 250 2.37 12.30 14.03
N ALA A 251 1.16 12.74 14.41
CA ALA A 251 0.98 13.67 15.53
C ALA A 251 1.22 13.02 16.90
N VAL A 252 0.99 11.72 17.02
CA VAL A 252 0.92 11.01 18.30
C VAL A 252 2.17 10.20 18.63
N SER A 253 3.05 9.98 17.66
CA SER A 253 4.18 9.07 17.80
C SER A 253 5.49 9.84 17.98
N ALA A 254 6.40 9.29 18.78
CA ALA A 254 7.72 9.89 19.01
C ALA A 254 8.78 9.45 17.98
N SER A 255 8.55 8.33 17.28
CA SER A 255 9.49 7.76 16.31
C SER A 255 8.78 7.04 15.16
N ASP A 256 9.49 6.82 14.05
CA ASP A 256 8.98 6.06 12.90
C ASP A 256 8.51 4.65 13.27
N SER A 257 9.20 4.00 14.23
CA SER A 257 8.77 2.68 14.72
C SER A 257 7.42 2.72 15.43
N GLU A 258 7.15 3.79 16.19
CA GLU A 258 5.85 3.99 16.84
C GLU A 258 4.75 4.33 15.83
N ILE A 259 5.07 5.12 14.79
CA ILE A 259 4.13 5.40 13.70
C ILE A 259 3.72 4.10 12.99
N ILE A 260 4.70 3.24 12.67
CA ILE A 260 4.45 1.93 12.05
C ILE A 260 3.61 1.04 12.98
N GLU A 261 3.88 1.06 14.29
CA GLU A 261 3.09 0.32 15.27
C GLU A 261 1.65 0.82 15.34
N PHE A 262 1.44 2.13 15.34
CA PHE A 262 0.12 2.76 15.29
C PHE A 262 -0.67 2.32 14.05
N TYR A 263 -0.04 2.40 12.87
CA TYR A 263 -0.65 1.94 11.62
C TYR A 263 -1.00 0.46 11.68
N ASN A 264 -0.10 -0.38 12.21
CA ASN A 264 -0.35 -1.82 12.35
C ASN A 264 -1.58 -2.10 13.24
N ILE A 265 -1.73 -1.41 14.38
CA ILE A 265 -2.90 -1.60 15.26
C ILE A 265 -4.20 -1.16 14.55
N ALA A 266 -4.18 -0.01 13.88
CA ALA A 266 -5.34 0.52 13.16
C ALA A 266 -5.77 -0.44 12.02
N PHE A 267 -4.83 -0.85 11.16
CA PHE A 267 -5.11 -1.72 10.02
C PHE A 267 -5.31 -3.20 10.41
N GLU A 268 -4.87 -3.63 11.58
CA GLU A 268 -5.30 -4.91 12.17
C GLU A 268 -6.80 -4.89 12.49
N CYS A 269 -7.31 -3.79 13.08
CA CYS A 269 -8.74 -3.61 13.36
C CYS A 269 -9.58 -3.57 12.09
N GLU A 270 -9.09 -2.85 11.06
CA GLU A 270 -9.68 -2.87 9.72
C GLU A 270 -9.78 -4.31 9.21
N GLY A 271 -8.66 -5.03 9.27
CA GLY A 271 -8.55 -6.40 8.81
C GLY A 271 -9.54 -7.33 9.46
N ASN A 272 -9.61 -7.31 10.80
CA ASN A 272 -10.57 -8.11 11.57
C ASN A 272 -12.01 -7.81 11.13
N LYS A 273 -12.33 -6.54 10.84
CA LYS A 273 -13.65 -6.17 10.37
C LYS A 273 -13.94 -6.69 8.95
N ILE A 274 -12.96 -6.62 8.06
CA ILE A 274 -13.05 -7.19 6.72
C ILE A 274 -13.26 -8.71 6.82
N ASP A 275 -12.52 -9.40 7.69
CA ASP A 275 -12.64 -10.85 7.88
C ASP A 275 -14.05 -11.26 8.37
N GLU A 276 -14.67 -10.47 9.26
CA GLU A 276 -16.09 -10.65 9.63
C GLU A 276 -17.06 -10.52 8.43
N LEU A 277 -16.78 -9.59 7.50
CA LEU A 277 -17.57 -9.42 6.28
C LEU A 277 -17.33 -10.57 5.30
N LEU A 278 -16.08 -11.00 5.14
CA LEU A 278 -15.71 -12.12 4.27
C LEU A 278 -16.35 -13.42 4.74
N ASN A 279 -16.39 -13.69 6.05
CA ASN A 279 -17.10 -14.85 6.60
C ASN A 279 -18.59 -14.87 6.23
N LYS A 280 -19.24 -13.69 6.17
CA LYS A 280 -20.62 -13.57 5.69
C LYS A 280 -20.72 -13.83 4.18
N ILE A 281 -19.81 -13.25 3.40
CA ILE A 281 -19.72 -13.49 1.95
C ILE A 281 -19.58 -14.99 1.65
N TYR A 282 -18.67 -15.69 2.34
CA TYR A 282 -18.44 -17.12 2.14
C TYR A 282 -19.63 -17.98 2.55
N LYS A 283 -20.41 -17.53 3.53
CA LYS A 283 -21.68 -18.16 3.89
C LYS A 283 -22.72 -17.99 2.79
N TYR A 284 -22.92 -16.76 2.30
CA TYR A 284 -23.88 -16.46 1.24
C TYR A 284 -23.52 -17.15 -0.08
N SER A 285 -22.24 -17.24 -0.42
CA SER A 285 -21.79 -17.90 -1.64
C SER A 285 -22.02 -19.42 -1.64
N LYS A 286 -22.22 -20.04 -0.46
CA LYS A 286 -22.42 -21.49 -0.27
C LYS A 286 -23.90 -21.88 -0.09
N CYS A 287 -24.83 -20.93 -0.03
CA CYS A 287 -26.24 -21.23 0.20
C CYS A 287 -26.86 -22.01 -0.99
N LYS A 288 -27.38 -23.22 -0.71
CA LYS A 288 -28.12 -24.06 -1.67
C LYS A 288 -29.62 -23.70 -1.70
N GLU A 289 -30.26 -24.11 -2.81
CA GLU A 289 -31.49 -23.59 -3.43
C GLU A 289 -32.83 -23.80 -2.69
N ASP A 290 -32.94 -23.54 -1.39
CA ASP A 290 -34.19 -23.92 -0.70
C ASP A 290 -35.39 -22.96 -0.90
N LYS A 291 -35.19 -21.69 -1.30
CA LYS A 291 -36.29 -20.75 -1.63
C LYS A 291 -35.82 -19.61 -2.56
N LYS A 292 -36.57 -19.31 -3.64
CA LYS A 292 -36.25 -18.22 -4.61
C LYS A 292 -35.98 -16.85 -3.93
N ILE A 293 -36.78 -16.48 -2.93
CA ILE A 293 -36.62 -15.21 -2.19
C ILE A 293 -35.33 -15.19 -1.37
N LYS A 294 -34.96 -16.31 -0.73
CA LYS A 294 -33.74 -16.42 0.08
C LYS A 294 -32.49 -16.29 -0.79
N ILE A 295 -32.48 -16.96 -1.95
CA ILE A 295 -31.40 -16.86 -2.94
C ILE A 295 -31.26 -15.42 -3.46
N PHE A 296 -32.37 -14.73 -3.72
CA PHE A 296 -32.35 -13.33 -4.17
C PHE A 296 -31.74 -12.40 -3.10
N ILE A 297 -32.16 -12.54 -1.84
CA ILE A 297 -31.63 -11.75 -0.73
C ILE A 297 -30.15 -12.05 -0.50
N ASP A 298 -29.75 -13.32 -0.49
CA ASP A 298 -28.36 -13.74 -0.27
C ASP A 298 -27.45 -13.25 -1.42
N THR A 299 -27.92 -13.30 -2.68
CA THR A 299 -27.19 -12.79 -3.85
C THR A 299 -27.07 -11.26 -3.82
N TYR A 300 -28.14 -10.55 -3.46
CA TYR A 300 -28.12 -9.10 -3.31
C TYR A 300 -27.15 -8.66 -2.21
N MET A 301 -27.19 -9.31 -1.04
CA MET A 301 -26.30 -9.03 0.08
C MET A 301 -24.84 -9.35 -0.26
N LEU A 302 -24.58 -10.45 -0.96
CA LEU A 302 -23.27 -10.81 -1.48
C LEU A 302 -22.74 -9.71 -2.41
N SER A 303 -23.50 -9.34 -3.44
CA SER A 303 -23.12 -8.32 -4.42
C SER A 303 -22.88 -6.95 -3.76
N SER A 304 -23.73 -6.58 -2.79
CA SER A 304 -23.59 -5.31 -2.08
C SER A 304 -22.32 -5.24 -1.22
N ILE A 305 -22.04 -6.29 -0.42
CA ILE A 305 -20.82 -6.33 0.40
C ILE A 305 -19.57 -6.35 -0.48
N LEU A 306 -19.58 -7.11 -1.59
CA LEU A 306 -18.46 -7.14 -2.53
C LEU A 306 -18.20 -5.77 -3.19
N LYS A 307 -19.25 -5.06 -3.63
CA LYS A 307 -19.13 -3.70 -4.16
C LYS A 307 -18.56 -2.74 -3.12
N GLN A 308 -19.02 -2.85 -1.88
CA GLN A 308 -18.55 -2.01 -0.80
C GLN A 308 -17.08 -2.26 -0.47
N LEU A 309 -16.63 -3.52 -0.46
CA LEU A 309 -15.22 -3.88 -0.27
C LEU A 309 -14.34 -3.39 -1.42
N GLN A 310 -14.79 -3.57 -2.66
CA GLN A 310 -14.07 -3.07 -3.84
C GLN A 310 -13.90 -1.55 -3.78
N LEU A 311 -14.99 -0.84 -3.47
CA LEU A 311 -14.99 0.62 -3.33
C LEU A 311 -14.10 1.07 -2.17
N TYR A 312 -14.12 0.37 -1.04
CA TYR A 312 -13.28 0.66 0.12
C TYR A 312 -11.80 0.63 -0.23
N TYR A 313 -11.30 -0.47 -0.84
CA TYR A 313 -9.90 -0.58 -1.24
C TYR A 313 -9.51 0.51 -2.24
N HIS A 314 -10.39 0.84 -3.18
CA HIS A 314 -10.16 1.93 -4.13
C HIS A 314 -9.99 3.29 -3.43
N ILE A 315 -10.87 3.63 -2.49
CA ILE A 315 -10.81 4.90 -1.75
C ILE A 315 -9.58 4.94 -0.85
N LYS A 316 -9.34 3.86 -0.09
CA LYS A 316 -8.20 3.74 0.84
C LYS A 316 -6.89 4.04 0.11
N TRP A 317 -6.63 3.33 -0.99
CA TRP A 317 -5.37 3.48 -1.71
C TRP A 317 -5.25 4.81 -2.46
N ASN A 318 -6.34 5.37 -2.98
CA ASN A 318 -6.34 6.74 -3.53
C ASN A 318 -6.10 7.83 -2.48
N THR A 319 -6.49 7.57 -1.23
CA THR A 319 -6.28 8.50 -0.13
C THR A 319 -4.82 8.41 0.34
N ILE A 320 -4.31 7.18 0.57
CA ILE A 320 -2.92 6.91 0.95
C ILE A 320 -1.94 7.57 -0.03
N THR A 321 -2.19 7.53 -1.33
CA THR A 321 -1.29 8.14 -2.33
C THR A 321 -1.11 9.64 -2.19
N LYS A 322 -2.15 10.34 -1.68
CA LYS A 322 -2.17 11.80 -1.52
C LYS A 322 -1.57 12.25 -0.19
N LEU A 323 -1.38 11.31 0.74
CA LEU A 323 -0.87 11.57 2.07
C LEU A 323 0.62 11.30 2.17
N HIS A 324 1.26 11.93 3.14
CA HIS A 324 2.65 11.64 3.49
C HIS A 324 2.70 10.44 4.44
N VAL A 325 2.71 9.22 3.87
CA VAL A 325 2.82 7.97 4.64
C VAL A 325 4.25 7.47 4.59
N LEU A 326 4.79 7.03 5.74
CA LEU A 326 6.11 6.42 5.81
C LEU A 326 6.26 5.26 4.81
N PRO A 327 7.40 5.13 4.09
CA PRO A 327 7.62 4.08 3.11
C PRO A 327 7.39 2.66 3.64
N SER A 328 7.89 2.39 4.83
CA SER A 328 7.69 1.12 5.53
C SER A 328 6.22 0.87 5.89
N GLY A 329 5.48 1.93 6.25
CA GLY A 329 4.03 1.91 6.41
C GLY A 329 3.32 1.50 5.12
N ILE A 330 3.63 2.12 3.98
CA ILE A 330 3.02 1.79 2.69
C ILE A 330 3.25 0.32 2.32
N VAL A 331 4.48 -0.18 2.44
CA VAL A 331 4.81 -1.59 2.15
C VAL A 331 4.06 -2.53 3.11
N ASN A 332 3.96 -2.18 4.40
CA ASN A 332 3.23 -2.98 5.37
C ASN A 332 1.74 -3.08 5.06
N ILE A 333 1.10 -1.96 4.73
CA ILE A 333 -0.32 -1.90 4.36
C ILE A 333 -0.54 -2.70 3.06
N ALA A 334 0.34 -2.55 2.07
CA ALA A 334 0.28 -3.32 0.82
C ALA A 334 0.32 -4.82 1.07
N ILE A 335 1.26 -5.32 1.87
CA ILE A 335 1.37 -6.75 2.20
C ILE A 335 0.10 -7.26 2.85
N GLN A 336 -0.47 -6.52 3.80
CA GLN A 336 -1.69 -6.91 4.50
C GLN A 336 -2.89 -6.98 3.54
N ASP A 337 -3.09 -5.93 2.74
CA ASP A 337 -4.21 -5.82 1.82
C ASP A 337 -4.13 -6.83 0.67
N LEU A 338 -2.94 -7.02 0.09
CA LEU A 338 -2.72 -7.99 -0.99
C LEU A 338 -2.93 -9.43 -0.49
N ASN A 339 -2.54 -9.77 0.74
CA ASN A 339 -2.82 -11.09 1.31
C ASN A 339 -4.33 -11.34 1.47
N ARG A 340 -5.09 -10.34 1.92
CA ARG A 340 -6.55 -10.45 2.02
C ARG A 340 -7.20 -10.57 0.65
N LEU A 341 -6.80 -9.74 -0.32
CA LEU A 341 -7.27 -9.84 -1.69
C LEU A 341 -6.95 -11.19 -2.33
N LEU A 342 -5.76 -11.75 -2.06
CA LEU A 342 -5.38 -13.10 -2.46
C LEU A 342 -6.31 -14.16 -1.86
N GLN A 343 -6.63 -14.08 -0.57
CA GLN A 343 -7.58 -15.00 0.06
C GLN A 343 -8.97 -14.91 -0.57
N ILE A 344 -9.45 -13.69 -0.86
CA ILE A 344 -10.72 -13.48 -1.55
C ILE A 344 -10.69 -14.12 -2.94
N GLU A 345 -9.63 -13.90 -3.71
CA GLU A 345 -9.45 -14.50 -5.05
C GLU A 345 -9.45 -16.03 -4.94
N MET A 346 -8.67 -16.62 -4.03
CA MET A 346 -8.62 -18.07 -3.83
C MET A 346 -10.01 -18.66 -3.55
N GLN A 347 -10.81 -18.01 -2.70
CA GLN A 347 -12.12 -18.53 -2.30
C GLN A 347 -13.25 -18.23 -3.31
N LEU A 348 -13.17 -17.12 -4.05
CA LEU A 348 -14.27 -16.64 -4.91
C LEU A 348 -13.95 -16.63 -6.41
N HIS A 349 -12.79 -17.13 -6.85
CA HIS A 349 -12.40 -17.14 -8.28
C HIS A 349 -13.39 -17.84 -9.23
N GLN A 350 -14.37 -18.60 -8.73
CA GLN A 350 -15.44 -19.22 -9.55
C GLN A 350 -16.76 -18.45 -9.47
N ASN A 351 -16.91 -17.52 -8.54
CA ASN A 351 -18.14 -16.78 -8.32
C ASN A 351 -18.33 -15.69 -9.40
N GLY A 352 -19.45 -15.74 -10.11
CA GLY A 352 -19.76 -14.81 -11.21
C GLY A 352 -19.93 -13.36 -10.75
N GLU A 353 -20.57 -13.11 -9.60
CA GLU A 353 -20.74 -11.75 -9.06
C GLU A 353 -19.41 -11.16 -8.62
N TYR A 354 -18.55 -11.95 -7.97
CA TYR A 354 -17.18 -11.55 -7.65
C TYR A 354 -16.41 -11.11 -8.90
N LYS A 355 -16.40 -11.93 -9.96
CA LYS A 355 -15.73 -11.57 -11.22
C LYS A 355 -16.29 -10.28 -11.82
N LYS A 356 -17.61 -10.09 -11.82
CA LYS A 356 -18.22 -8.86 -12.35
C LYS A 356 -17.77 -7.59 -11.60
N ILE A 357 -17.49 -7.70 -10.30
CA ILE A 357 -17.17 -6.56 -9.43
C ILE A 357 -15.66 -6.31 -9.37
N PHE A 358 -14.86 -7.35 -9.16
CA PHE A 358 -13.42 -7.22 -8.93
C PHE A 358 -12.60 -7.33 -10.21
N TRP A 359 -13.10 -7.97 -11.27
CA TRP A 359 -12.36 -8.17 -12.52
C TRP A 359 -12.87 -7.27 -13.65
N GLY A 360 -11.97 -6.51 -14.25
CA GLY A 360 -12.31 -5.59 -15.34
C GLY A 360 -11.09 -5.25 -16.20
N ILE A 361 -11.30 -4.47 -17.25
CA ILE A 361 -10.19 -3.93 -18.03
C ILE A 361 -9.55 -2.82 -17.21
N TYR A 362 -8.37 -3.09 -16.65
CA TYR A 362 -7.57 -2.08 -15.98
C TYR A 362 -6.59 -1.47 -16.96
N ARG A 363 -6.69 -0.15 -17.18
CA ARG A 363 -5.70 0.57 -17.98
C ARG A 363 -4.63 1.14 -17.05
N ARG A 364 -3.47 0.48 -17.02
CA ARG A 364 -2.30 0.99 -16.32
C ARG A 364 -1.86 2.29 -17.01
N LYS A 365 -1.61 3.37 -16.26
CA LYS A 365 -0.98 4.57 -16.84
C LYS A 365 0.52 4.29 -17.06
N LYS A 366 0.87 3.63 -18.16
CA LYS A 366 2.27 3.47 -18.57
C LYS A 366 2.70 4.57 -19.54
N TYR A 367 3.90 5.09 -19.32
CA TYR A 367 4.57 6.08 -20.17
C TYR A 367 5.18 5.48 -21.46
N TYR A 368 5.23 4.15 -21.60
CA TYR A 368 5.80 3.50 -22.78
C TYR A 368 4.96 2.28 -23.19
N PHE A 369 4.29 2.42 -24.34
CA PHE A 369 3.51 1.42 -25.09
C PHE A 369 2.20 0.88 -24.49
N SER A 370 1.22 0.73 -25.37
CA SER A 370 -0.15 0.27 -25.11
C SER A 370 -0.18 -1.16 -24.56
N GLU A 371 -0.79 -1.37 -23.39
CA GLU A 371 -1.07 -2.73 -22.90
C GLU A 371 -2.42 -3.26 -23.38
N ASP A 372 -2.40 -4.56 -23.67
CA ASP A 372 -3.50 -5.47 -23.98
C ASP A 372 -4.76 -5.19 -23.15
N LYS A 373 -5.93 -5.29 -23.80
CA LYS A 373 -7.29 -5.22 -23.22
C LYS A 373 -7.62 -6.44 -22.32
N THR A 374 -6.70 -6.84 -21.46
CA THR A 374 -6.80 -8.06 -20.66
C THR A 374 -7.37 -7.74 -19.29
N LYS A 375 -8.30 -8.58 -18.84
CA LYS A 375 -9.00 -8.38 -17.56
C LYS A 375 -8.07 -8.71 -16.41
N SER A 376 -8.06 -7.86 -15.39
CA SER A 376 -7.29 -8.04 -14.16
C SER A 376 -8.13 -7.67 -12.95
N ASN A 377 -7.65 -8.03 -11.76
CA ASN A 377 -8.31 -7.66 -10.51
C ASN A 377 -8.06 -6.16 -10.23
N LEU A 378 -9.12 -5.35 -10.27
CA LEU A 378 -9.05 -3.90 -10.24
C LEU A 378 -8.40 -3.36 -8.95
N CYS A 379 -8.65 -4.00 -7.81
CA CYS A 379 -8.07 -3.58 -6.53
C CYS A 379 -6.57 -3.91 -6.46
N ILE A 380 -6.19 -5.13 -6.84
CA ILE A 380 -4.79 -5.57 -6.85
C ILE A 380 -3.98 -4.72 -7.83
N SER A 381 -4.50 -4.51 -9.04
CA SER A 381 -3.89 -3.65 -10.06
C SER A 381 -3.67 -2.23 -9.55
N ARG A 382 -4.64 -1.66 -8.81
CA ARG A 382 -4.49 -0.32 -8.24
C ARG A 382 -3.39 -0.23 -7.20
N ILE A 383 -3.30 -1.20 -6.29
CA ILE A 383 -2.22 -1.26 -5.28
C ILE A 383 -0.87 -1.36 -5.98
N CYS A 384 -0.75 -2.25 -6.97
CA CYS A 384 0.50 -2.46 -7.69
C CYS A 384 0.94 -1.22 -8.49
N GLU A 385 0.01 -0.53 -9.15
CA GLU A 385 0.32 0.74 -9.85
C GLU A 385 0.90 1.80 -8.89
N ILE A 386 0.34 1.90 -7.68
CA ILE A 386 0.82 2.83 -6.65
C ILE A 386 2.20 2.42 -6.15
N LEU A 387 2.43 1.14 -5.91
CA LEU A 387 3.76 0.64 -5.52
C LEU A 387 4.80 0.88 -6.61
N GLU A 388 4.46 0.67 -7.88
CA GLU A 388 5.32 0.99 -9.01
C GLU A 388 5.69 2.48 -9.03
N GLU A 389 4.71 3.38 -8.83
CA GLU A 389 4.95 4.82 -8.77
C GLU A 389 5.90 5.20 -7.62
N LYS A 390 5.64 4.67 -6.41
CA LYS A 390 6.46 4.94 -5.22
C LYS A 390 7.87 4.37 -5.34
N PHE A 391 8.03 3.17 -5.88
CA PHE A 391 9.35 2.54 -6.04
C PHE A 391 10.18 3.13 -7.17
N ARG A 392 9.60 3.88 -8.11
CA ARG A 392 10.38 4.67 -9.08
C ARG A 392 11.04 5.88 -8.44
N ASP A 393 10.46 6.42 -7.37
CA ASP A 393 11.04 7.54 -6.64
C ASP A 393 12.20 7.05 -5.74
N ILE A 394 13.42 7.44 -6.10
CA ILE A 394 14.62 7.06 -5.34
C ILE A 394 14.61 7.65 -3.92
N ASN A 395 13.96 8.80 -3.70
CA ASN A 395 13.85 9.41 -2.38
C ASN A 395 12.97 8.59 -1.45
N PHE A 396 11.91 7.98 -2.00
CA PHE A 396 11.08 7.04 -1.27
C PHE A 396 11.88 5.81 -0.83
N LEU A 397 12.73 5.28 -1.70
CA LEU A 397 13.59 4.13 -1.39
C LEU A 397 14.69 4.48 -0.37
N ASN A 398 15.26 5.68 -0.43
CA ASN A 398 16.27 6.16 0.54
C ASN A 398 15.74 6.10 2.00
N GLN A 399 14.44 6.28 2.18
CA GLN A 399 13.78 6.26 3.49
C GLN A 399 13.31 4.85 3.92
N TYR A 400 13.62 3.81 3.16
CA TYR A 400 13.15 2.44 3.41
C TYR A 400 14.31 1.47 3.62
N ASN A 401 14.45 0.88 4.80
CA ASN A 401 15.59 0.03 5.15
C ASN A 401 15.25 -1.45 5.44
N ASP A 402 13.99 -1.87 5.27
CA ASP A 402 13.53 -3.22 5.62
C ASP A 402 13.48 -4.17 4.40
N ILE A 403 14.63 -4.75 4.05
CA ILE A 403 14.72 -5.70 2.93
C ILE A 403 13.88 -6.96 3.15
N ASP A 404 13.78 -7.46 4.38
CA ASP A 404 13.04 -8.70 4.64
C ASP A 404 11.53 -8.50 4.44
N ARG A 405 11.03 -7.31 4.73
CA ARG A 405 9.66 -6.93 4.40
C ARG A 405 9.45 -6.74 2.89
N MET A 406 10.44 -6.21 2.16
CA MET A 406 10.39 -6.19 0.70
C MET A 406 10.31 -7.61 0.11
N MET A 407 11.09 -8.56 0.65
CA MET A 407 11.01 -9.97 0.23
C MET A 407 9.63 -10.57 0.50
N LYS A 408 8.99 -10.24 1.62
CA LYS A 408 7.61 -10.64 1.91
C LYS A 408 6.62 -10.04 0.90
N LEU A 409 6.81 -8.79 0.48
CA LEU A 409 5.99 -8.18 -0.58
C LEU A 409 6.12 -8.96 -1.89
N PHE A 410 7.34 -9.30 -2.30
CA PHE A 410 7.57 -10.11 -3.50
C PHE A 410 6.92 -11.49 -3.43
N ASP A 411 6.99 -12.16 -2.29
CA ASP A 411 6.32 -13.45 -2.09
C ASP A 411 4.80 -13.34 -2.27
N VAL A 412 4.18 -12.33 -1.66
CA VAL A 412 2.74 -12.09 -1.79
C VAL A 412 2.35 -11.79 -3.23
N LEU A 413 3.11 -10.93 -3.92
CA LEU A 413 2.86 -10.60 -5.33
C LEU A 413 3.01 -11.84 -6.23
N ASN A 414 4.03 -12.67 -6.01
CA ASN A 414 4.23 -13.89 -6.79
C ASN A 414 3.09 -14.91 -6.56
N ARG A 415 2.58 -15.02 -5.33
CA ARG A 415 1.42 -15.86 -5.02
C ARG A 415 0.15 -15.33 -5.69
N VAL A 416 -0.03 -14.02 -5.76
CA VAL A 416 -1.12 -13.38 -6.51
C VAL A 416 -1.01 -13.68 -8.01
N ASP A 417 0.16 -13.48 -8.61
CA ASP A 417 0.41 -13.80 -10.02
C ASP A 417 0.09 -15.28 -10.33
N SER A 418 0.52 -16.17 -9.43
CA SER A 418 0.28 -17.62 -9.55
C SER A 418 -1.21 -17.97 -9.49
N GLN A 419 -1.96 -17.38 -8.56
CA GLN A 419 -3.39 -17.63 -8.38
C GLN A 419 -4.23 -17.08 -9.54
N THR A 420 -3.88 -15.89 -10.03
CA THR A 420 -4.59 -15.22 -11.13
C THR A 420 -4.17 -15.74 -12.50
N LYS A 421 -3.12 -16.56 -12.57
CA LYS A 421 -2.40 -16.94 -13.80
C LYS A 421 -1.95 -15.73 -14.62
N ASP A 422 -1.72 -14.61 -13.94
CA ASP A 422 -1.38 -13.33 -14.54
C ASP A 422 0.02 -12.92 -14.06
N LYS A 423 1.04 -12.94 -14.93
CA LYS A 423 2.44 -12.65 -14.56
C LYS A 423 2.74 -11.14 -14.45
N ARG A 424 1.78 -10.35 -13.95
CA ARG A 424 1.72 -8.89 -14.18
C ARG A 424 1.89 -8.02 -12.96
N TYR A 425 1.88 -8.57 -11.75
CA TYR A 425 2.02 -7.77 -10.53
C TYR A 425 3.45 -7.82 -10.01
N PHE A 426 4.05 -9.01 -9.86
CA PHE A 426 5.40 -9.15 -9.33
C PHE A 426 6.47 -8.62 -10.30
N SER A 427 6.39 -9.04 -11.56
CA SER A 427 7.42 -8.77 -12.57
C SER A 427 7.71 -7.27 -12.79
N PRO A 428 6.72 -6.37 -12.96
CA PRO A 428 6.99 -4.93 -13.13
C PRO A 428 7.63 -4.26 -11.91
N ILE A 429 7.14 -4.57 -10.71
CA ILE A 429 7.68 -4.04 -9.45
C ILE A 429 9.14 -4.46 -9.27
N PHE A 430 9.43 -5.75 -9.50
CA PHE A 430 10.80 -6.26 -9.43
C PHE A 430 11.73 -5.56 -10.42
N LYS A 431 11.27 -5.36 -11.67
CA LYS A 431 12.07 -4.67 -12.72
C LYS A 431 12.43 -3.26 -12.30
N ILE A 432 11.49 -2.47 -11.78
CA ILE A 432 11.73 -1.10 -11.32
C ILE A 432 12.82 -1.07 -10.25
N LEU A 433 12.72 -1.93 -9.24
CA LEU A 433 13.70 -1.99 -8.16
C LEU A 433 15.07 -2.47 -8.66
N PHE A 434 15.09 -3.39 -9.62
CA PHE A 434 16.34 -3.90 -10.20
C PHE A 434 17.02 -2.89 -11.15
N GLU A 435 16.25 -2.04 -11.83
CA GLU A 435 16.78 -0.94 -12.65
C GLU A 435 17.59 0.05 -11.80
N HIS A 436 17.18 0.32 -10.55
CA HIS A 436 17.94 1.17 -9.62
C HIS A 436 19.30 0.59 -9.21
N ILE A 437 19.53 -0.72 -9.33
CA ILE A 437 20.87 -1.30 -9.12
C ILE A 437 21.84 -0.85 -10.23
N ILE A 438 21.30 -0.58 -11.41
CA ILE A 438 22.08 -0.40 -12.63
C ILE A 438 22.28 1.09 -12.95
N ASP A 439 21.45 1.96 -12.38
CA ASP A 439 21.64 3.39 -12.44
C ASP A 439 22.76 3.81 -11.48
N GLU A 440 23.84 4.37 -12.03
CA GLU A 440 24.97 4.86 -11.22
C GLU A 440 24.56 5.98 -10.25
N ARG A 441 23.49 6.72 -10.57
CA ARG A 441 22.99 7.83 -9.73
C ARG A 441 22.39 7.34 -8.42
N SER A 442 22.02 6.05 -8.33
CA SER A 442 21.45 5.43 -7.14
C SER A 442 22.47 4.65 -6.31
N ASN A 443 23.76 4.67 -6.68
CA ASN A 443 24.82 3.95 -5.96
C ASN A 443 25.00 4.38 -4.50
N GLU A 444 24.59 5.60 -4.14
CA GLU A 444 24.70 6.11 -2.77
C GLU A 444 23.53 5.68 -1.87
N ASN A 445 22.43 5.21 -2.45
CA ASN A 445 21.21 4.84 -1.73
C ASN A 445 21.39 3.55 -0.90
N ASP A 446 21.12 3.61 0.40
CA ASP A 446 21.32 2.49 1.32
C ASP A 446 20.39 1.31 1.04
N PHE A 447 19.13 1.56 0.66
CA PHE A 447 18.22 0.49 0.24
C PHE A 447 18.76 -0.23 -0.99
N VAL A 448 19.23 0.50 -1.99
CA VAL A 448 19.76 -0.09 -3.24
C VAL A 448 20.97 -0.96 -2.96
N LYS A 449 21.88 -0.54 -2.07
CA LYS A 449 23.01 -1.37 -1.61
C LYS A 449 22.54 -2.65 -0.92
N LEU A 450 21.62 -2.53 0.04
CA LEU A 450 21.05 -3.68 0.74
C LEU A 450 20.32 -4.63 -0.23
N PHE A 451 19.63 -4.09 -1.22
CA PHE A 451 18.92 -4.86 -2.25
C PHE A 451 19.91 -5.57 -3.20
N TYR A 452 20.96 -4.89 -3.63
CA TYR A 452 22.08 -5.45 -4.41
C TYR A 452 22.70 -6.65 -3.69
N ASP A 453 23.05 -6.49 -2.41
CA ASP A 453 23.64 -7.56 -1.60
C ASP A 453 22.68 -8.73 -1.40
N LYS A 454 21.38 -8.46 -1.22
CA LYS A 454 20.35 -9.50 -1.12
C LYS A 454 20.24 -10.29 -2.43
N MET A 455 20.24 -9.61 -3.57
CA MET A 455 20.12 -10.23 -4.89
C MET A 455 21.36 -11.04 -5.31
N LYS A 456 22.54 -10.69 -4.75
CA LYS A 456 23.79 -11.43 -4.95
C LYS A 456 23.80 -12.81 -4.29
N LYS A 457 23.00 -13.02 -3.24
CA LYS A 457 22.96 -14.30 -2.50
C LYS A 457 22.46 -15.44 -3.39
N GLN A 458 23.08 -16.61 -3.23
CA GLN A 458 22.68 -17.83 -3.97
C GLN A 458 21.38 -18.45 -3.42
N VAL A 459 21.12 -18.29 -2.12
CA VAL A 459 19.92 -18.80 -1.46
C VAL A 459 18.79 -17.77 -1.58
N LEU A 460 18.09 -17.82 -2.73
CA LEU A 460 16.88 -17.05 -3.00
C LEU A 460 15.76 -18.00 -3.46
N PRO A 461 14.48 -17.64 -3.25
CA PRO A 461 13.37 -18.38 -3.85
C PRO A 461 13.50 -18.51 -5.37
N GLU A 462 13.08 -19.64 -5.93
CA GLU A 462 13.25 -19.96 -7.36
C GLU A 462 12.61 -18.90 -8.27
N TYR A 463 11.44 -18.39 -7.92
CA TYR A 463 10.76 -17.34 -8.69
C TYR A 463 11.58 -16.03 -8.76
N LEU A 464 12.34 -15.70 -7.70
CA LEU A 464 13.23 -14.54 -7.68
C LEU A 464 14.49 -14.79 -8.51
N ILE A 465 15.08 -15.98 -8.43
CA ILE A 465 16.24 -16.37 -9.25
C ILE A 465 15.88 -16.31 -10.73
N SER A 466 14.75 -16.93 -11.10
CA SER A 466 14.25 -16.92 -12.47
C SER A 466 14.03 -15.49 -12.98
N LYS A 467 13.36 -14.64 -12.19
CA LYS A 467 13.10 -13.25 -12.57
C LYS A 467 14.38 -12.41 -12.65
N ARG A 468 15.29 -12.54 -11.68
CA ARG A 468 16.59 -11.87 -11.69
C ARG A 468 17.39 -12.22 -12.94
N ASN A 469 17.44 -13.50 -13.29
CA ASN A 469 18.17 -13.97 -14.46
C ASN A 469 17.53 -13.46 -15.76
N GLU A 470 16.19 -13.49 -15.86
CA GLU A 470 15.44 -12.93 -17.00
C GLU A 470 15.72 -11.43 -17.17
N VAL A 471 15.62 -10.64 -16.10
CA VAL A 471 15.86 -9.19 -16.13
C VAL A 471 17.32 -8.89 -16.48
N SER A 472 18.27 -9.61 -15.88
CA SER A 472 19.70 -9.45 -16.19
C SER A 472 19.98 -9.73 -17.67
N LYS A 473 19.44 -10.81 -18.23
CA LYS A 473 19.58 -11.16 -19.65
C LYS A 473 19.00 -10.07 -20.55
N ASN A 474 17.79 -9.60 -20.25
CA ASN A 474 17.16 -8.53 -21.01
C ASN A 474 17.97 -7.22 -21.00
N ILE A 475 18.55 -6.87 -19.86
CA ILE A 475 19.36 -5.66 -19.74
C ILE A 475 20.66 -5.79 -20.53
N LEU A 476 21.35 -6.94 -20.44
CA LEU A 476 22.57 -7.14 -21.22
C LEU A 476 22.30 -7.18 -22.73
N LEU A 477 21.16 -7.74 -23.16
CA LEU A 477 20.71 -7.77 -24.56
C LEU A 477 20.23 -6.41 -25.08
N SER A 478 19.87 -5.46 -24.22
CA SER A 478 19.43 -4.12 -24.64
C SER A 478 20.50 -3.33 -25.39
N GLY A 479 21.77 -3.73 -25.24
CA GLY A 479 22.90 -3.04 -25.86
C GLY A 479 23.20 -1.70 -25.20
N ASN A 480 22.67 -1.38 -24.02
CA ASN A 480 23.04 -0.15 -23.30
C ASN A 480 24.52 -0.17 -22.83
N LEU A 481 25.13 1.01 -22.70
CA LEU A 481 26.43 1.17 -22.06
C LEU A 481 26.28 0.89 -20.57
N ILE A 482 27.12 0.00 -20.04
CA ILE A 482 27.08 -0.48 -18.65
C ILE A 482 28.52 -0.53 -18.17
N THR A 483 28.77 -0.17 -16.91
CA THR A 483 30.11 -0.27 -16.32
C THR A 483 30.57 -1.71 -16.18
N ASN A 484 31.88 -1.91 -16.13
CA ASN A 484 32.46 -3.24 -15.94
C ASN A 484 31.98 -3.91 -14.66
N ASN A 485 31.78 -3.16 -13.57
CA ASN A 485 31.26 -3.68 -12.31
C ASN A 485 29.83 -4.22 -12.43
N ILE A 486 28.94 -3.46 -13.08
CA ILE A 486 27.55 -3.88 -13.29
C ILE A 486 27.50 -5.03 -14.32
N LEU A 487 28.33 -5.00 -15.36
CA LEU A 487 28.45 -6.09 -16.32
C LEU A 487 28.83 -7.39 -15.62
N GLU A 488 29.88 -7.36 -14.79
CA GLU A 488 30.30 -8.52 -14.00
C GLU A 488 29.18 -9.00 -13.06
N TYR A 489 28.48 -8.08 -12.40
CA TYR A 489 27.37 -8.40 -11.52
C TYR A 489 26.23 -9.13 -12.25
N LEU A 490 25.77 -8.60 -13.39
CA LEU A 490 24.67 -9.20 -14.16
C LEU A 490 25.05 -10.56 -14.76
N LEU A 491 26.28 -10.68 -15.26
CA LEU A 491 26.79 -11.92 -15.84
C LEU A 491 26.94 -13.04 -14.82
N ASN A 492 27.29 -12.71 -13.56
CA ASN A 492 27.43 -13.70 -12.48
C ASN A 492 26.15 -14.50 -12.17
N PHE A 493 24.98 -14.06 -12.66
CA PHE A 493 23.71 -14.76 -12.49
C PHE A 493 23.35 -15.70 -13.64
N MET A 494 24.06 -15.61 -14.76
CA MET A 494 23.74 -16.33 -15.99
C MET A 494 24.34 -17.72 -16.00
N ARG A 495 23.72 -18.60 -16.79
CA ARG A 495 24.36 -19.87 -17.20
C ARG A 495 25.33 -19.59 -18.35
N LEU A 496 26.20 -20.56 -18.64
CA LEU A 496 27.17 -20.44 -19.72
C LEU A 496 26.49 -20.19 -21.07
N GLU A 497 25.40 -20.92 -21.35
CA GLU A 497 24.60 -20.79 -22.56
C GLU A 497 24.06 -19.36 -22.75
N ASP A 498 23.45 -18.80 -21.69
CA ASP A 498 22.93 -17.43 -21.72
C ASP A 498 24.05 -16.40 -21.89
N SER A 499 25.21 -16.62 -21.25
CA SER A 499 26.37 -15.74 -21.35
C SER A 499 26.93 -15.71 -22.79
N ILE A 500 26.99 -16.87 -23.46
CA ILE A 500 27.40 -16.99 -24.86
C ILE A 500 26.43 -16.23 -25.77
N VAL A 501 25.12 -16.44 -25.59
CA VAL A 501 24.09 -15.72 -26.36
C VAL A 501 24.25 -14.21 -26.18
N VAL A 502 24.35 -13.74 -24.95
CA VAL A 502 24.51 -12.30 -24.66
C VAL A 502 25.79 -11.74 -25.28
N LEU A 503 26.92 -12.45 -25.21
CA LEU A 503 28.19 -12.04 -25.81
C LEU A 503 28.05 -11.81 -27.32
N ILE A 504 27.50 -12.80 -28.04
CA ILE A 504 27.29 -12.75 -29.49
C ILE A 504 26.42 -11.54 -29.86
N PHE A 505 25.28 -11.37 -29.17
CA PHE A 505 24.35 -10.30 -29.47
C PHE A 505 24.89 -8.91 -29.11
N ARG A 506 25.64 -8.77 -28.00
CA ARG A 506 26.30 -7.50 -27.66
C ARG A 506 27.34 -7.09 -28.71
N LEU A 507 28.15 -8.03 -29.18
CA LEU A 507 29.14 -7.76 -30.22
C LEU A 507 28.48 -7.38 -31.56
N ALA A 508 27.44 -8.12 -31.97
CA ALA A 508 26.65 -7.82 -33.16
C ALA A 508 25.95 -6.45 -33.07
N TYR A 509 25.45 -6.09 -31.89
CA TYR A 509 24.84 -4.79 -31.64
C TYR A 509 25.87 -3.66 -31.69
N SER A 510 27.04 -3.83 -31.07
CA SER A 510 28.15 -2.87 -31.12
C SER A 510 28.57 -2.56 -32.57
N ASP A 511 28.68 -3.59 -33.41
CA ASP A 511 29.00 -3.45 -34.85
C ASP A 511 28.04 -2.50 -35.57
N ARG A 512 26.75 -2.74 -35.36
CA ARG A 512 25.69 -2.02 -36.09
C ARG A 512 25.44 -0.62 -35.58
N SER A 513 25.72 -0.40 -34.30
CA SER A 513 25.62 0.93 -33.70
C SER A 513 26.88 1.77 -33.91
N GLY A 514 27.90 1.25 -34.61
CA GLY A 514 29.17 1.94 -34.82
C GLY A 514 29.92 2.20 -33.52
N ARG A 515 29.63 1.43 -32.46
CA ARG A 515 30.28 1.60 -31.16
C ARG A 515 31.69 1.05 -31.20
N ALA A 516 32.52 1.63 -30.34
CA ALA A 516 33.85 1.12 -30.09
C ALA A 516 33.79 -0.36 -29.67
N ILE A 517 34.83 -1.09 -30.06
CA ILE A 517 35.01 -2.48 -29.66
C ILE A 517 35.30 -2.60 -28.16
N MET A 518 35.11 -3.80 -27.63
CA MET A 518 35.39 -4.17 -26.24
C MET A 518 36.80 -3.73 -25.82
N LYS A 519 36.91 -3.06 -24.68
CA LYS A 519 38.20 -2.69 -24.07
C LYS A 519 38.78 -3.85 -23.24
N ILE A 520 40.08 -3.79 -22.94
CA ILE A 520 40.78 -4.80 -22.12
C ILE A 520 40.06 -5.08 -20.79
N ASP A 521 39.61 -4.04 -20.08
CA ASP A 521 38.96 -4.22 -18.78
C ASP A 521 37.60 -4.93 -18.90
N GLU A 522 36.85 -4.66 -19.98
CA GLU A 522 35.61 -5.38 -20.27
C GLU A 522 35.90 -6.84 -20.66
N PHE A 523 36.94 -7.07 -21.46
CA PHE A 523 37.39 -8.42 -21.85
C PHE A 523 37.74 -9.27 -20.63
N LYS A 524 38.49 -8.73 -19.66
CA LYS A 524 38.84 -9.41 -18.40
C LYS A 524 37.61 -9.81 -17.58
N VAL A 525 36.54 -9.01 -17.61
CA VAL A 525 35.26 -9.37 -16.95
C VAL A 525 34.63 -10.58 -17.63
N TRP A 526 34.54 -10.57 -18.96
CA TRP A 526 34.01 -11.70 -19.73
C TRP A 526 34.82 -12.98 -19.50
N GLU A 527 36.15 -12.88 -19.56
CA GLU A 527 37.05 -13.99 -19.33
C GLU A 527 36.85 -14.63 -17.94
N ARG A 528 36.75 -13.80 -16.89
CA ARG A 528 36.51 -14.27 -15.52
C ARG A 528 35.16 -14.95 -15.35
N VAL A 529 34.10 -14.41 -15.96
CA VAL A 529 32.75 -14.99 -15.89
C VAL A 529 32.70 -16.32 -16.62
N ILE A 530 33.25 -16.37 -17.84
CA ILE A 530 33.22 -17.56 -18.68
C ILE A 530 34.06 -18.66 -18.05
N SER A 531 35.29 -18.37 -17.61
CA SER A 531 36.15 -19.33 -16.90
C SER A 531 35.49 -19.91 -15.66
N LYS A 532 34.84 -19.07 -14.83
CA LYS A 532 34.07 -19.53 -13.67
C LYS A 532 32.91 -20.45 -14.06
N SER A 533 32.28 -20.19 -15.20
CA SER A 533 31.15 -20.98 -15.69
C SER A 533 31.61 -22.30 -16.32
N THR A 534 32.75 -22.32 -17.01
CA THR A 534 33.31 -23.51 -17.63
C THR A 534 33.85 -24.53 -16.63
N ILE A 535 34.21 -24.11 -15.41
CA ILE A 535 34.48 -25.02 -14.27
C ILE A 535 33.27 -25.95 -14.01
N ARG A 536 32.04 -25.51 -14.31
CA ARG A 536 30.81 -26.27 -14.05
C ARG A 536 30.29 -27.05 -15.26
N LYS A 537 30.61 -26.61 -16.48
CA LYS A 537 30.14 -27.20 -17.75
C LYS A 537 31.12 -26.86 -18.87
N ASP A 538 31.71 -27.88 -19.50
CA ASP A 538 32.69 -27.65 -20.56
C ASP A 538 32.00 -27.10 -21.82
N ILE A 539 32.69 -26.25 -22.58
CA ILE A 539 32.24 -25.79 -23.89
C ILE A 539 32.17 -26.98 -24.87
N ASP A 540 33.04 -27.99 -24.71
CA ASP A 540 32.97 -29.24 -25.47
C ASP A 540 31.69 -30.05 -25.16
N ASP A 541 31.11 -29.91 -23.95
CA ASP A 541 29.82 -30.51 -23.62
C ASP A 541 28.67 -29.81 -24.37
N LEU A 542 28.77 -28.49 -24.56
CA LEU A 542 27.80 -27.73 -25.35
C LEU A 542 27.85 -28.11 -26.83
N LYS A 543 29.03 -28.45 -27.37
CA LYS A 543 29.18 -28.96 -28.75
C LYS A 543 28.33 -30.21 -29.01
N LYS A 544 28.25 -31.11 -28.02
CA LYS A 544 27.48 -32.36 -28.09
C LYS A 544 26.00 -32.19 -27.78
N SER A 545 25.60 -31.01 -27.32
CA SER A 545 24.22 -30.68 -26.97
C SER A 545 23.44 -30.10 -28.16
N LYS A 546 22.11 -29.99 -28.03
CA LYS A 546 21.24 -29.32 -29.00
C LYS A 546 21.26 -27.79 -28.90
N PHE A 547 22.16 -27.21 -28.12
CA PHE A 547 22.20 -25.77 -27.83
C PHE A 547 22.17 -24.89 -29.08
N ILE A 548 23.02 -25.16 -30.07
CA ILE A 548 23.10 -24.33 -31.27
C ILE A 548 21.85 -24.49 -32.16
N ASP A 549 21.29 -25.69 -32.23
CA ASP A 549 20.07 -25.97 -32.98
C ASP A 549 18.86 -25.27 -32.35
N GLU A 550 18.77 -25.28 -31.02
CA GLU A 550 17.75 -24.57 -30.25
C GLU A 550 17.86 -23.05 -30.45
N LEU A 551 19.07 -22.49 -30.33
CA LEU A 551 19.32 -21.07 -30.57
C LEU A 551 18.95 -20.65 -32.00
N CYS A 552 19.37 -21.42 -33.01
CA CYS A 552 19.01 -21.12 -34.40
C CYS A 552 17.50 -21.22 -34.64
N SER A 553 16.83 -22.20 -34.03
CA SER A 553 15.37 -22.32 -34.10
C SER A 553 14.67 -21.11 -33.48
N GLU A 554 15.12 -20.62 -32.32
CA GLU A 554 14.59 -19.39 -31.71
C GLU A 554 14.79 -18.17 -32.61
N ILE A 555 15.98 -18.04 -33.21
CA ILE A 555 16.29 -16.92 -34.11
C ILE A 555 15.41 -16.94 -35.35
N SER A 556 15.24 -18.11 -35.97
CA SER A 556 14.42 -18.27 -37.19
C SER A 556 12.93 -18.05 -36.95
N ASN A 557 12.46 -18.31 -35.73
CA ASN A 557 11.09 -18.01 -35.32
C ASN A 557 10.90 -16.57 -34.79
N SER A 558 11.95 -15.76 -34.79
CA SER A 558 11.94 -14.39 -34.26
C SER A 558 12.24 -13.36 -35.36
N HIS A 559 11.93 -12.09 -35.09
CA HIS A 559 12.34 -11.00 -35.97
C HIS A 559 13.83 -10.65 -35.85
N VAL A 560 14.65 -11.42 -35.12
CA VAL A 560 16.05 -11.10 -34.81
C VAL A 560 17.00 -11.35 -35.99
N SER A 561 16.54 -12.01 -37.05
CA SER A 561 17.29 -12.22 -38.32
C SER A 561 17.76 -10.92 -38.97
N HIS A 562 17.16 -9.77 -38.62
CA HIS A 562 17.69 -8.49 -39.03
C HIS A 562 19.08 -8.22 -38.45
N PHE A 563 19.44 -8.70 -37.25
CA PHE A 563 20.74 -8.51 -36.57
C PHE A 563 21.83 -9.47 -37.02
N ILE A 564 21.52 -10.77 -37.00
CA ILE A 564 22.48 -11.84 -37.28
C ILE A 564 21.71 -13.02 -37.86
N PHE A 565 22.25 -13.65 -38.91
CA PHE A 565 21.59 -14.80 -39.53
C PHE A 565 21.93 -16.10 -38.80
N GLU A 566 20.98 -17.03 -38.77
CA GLU A 566 21.19 -18.36 -38.18
C GLU A 566 22.37 -19.10 -38.84
N GLN A 567 22.55 -18.92 -40.16
CA GLN A 567 23.62 -19.54 -40.93
C GLN A 567 25.00 -19.10 -40.41
N PHE A 568 25.15 -17.79 -40.13
CA PHE A 568 26.39 -17.26 -39.56
C PHE A 568 26.61 -17.76 -38.14
N ILE A 569 25.57 -17.83 -37.30
CA ILE A 569 25.69 -18.35 -35.93
C ILE A 569 26.13 -19.82 -35.92
N ARG A 570 25.56 -20.66 -36.80
CA ARG A 570 26.00 -22.05 -36.94
C ARG A 570 27.46 -22.13 -37.35
N TRP A 571 27.85 -21.40 -38.40
CA TRP A 571 29.23 -21.39 -38.87
C TRP A 571 30.19 -20.91 -37.77
N MET A 572 29.87 -19.79 -37.11
CA MET A 572 30.66 -19.23 -36.02
C MET A 572 30.82 -20.24 -34.88
N TRP A 573 29.75 -20.90 -34.45
CA TRP A 573 29.79 -21.91 -33.39
C TRP A 573 30.68 -23.10 -33.74
N TYR A 574 30.48 -23.73 -34.91
CA TYR A 574 31.30 -24.88 -35.31
C TYR A 574 32.77 -24.51 -35.52
N SER A 575 33.04 -23.30 -36.02
CA SER A 575 34.40 -22.81 -36.21
C SER A 575 35.21 -22.71 -34.91
N LEU A 576 34.56 -22.57 -33.74
CA LEU A 576 35.25 -22.51 -32.44
C LEU A 576 36.02 -23.79 -32.10
N PHE A 577 35.68 -24.91 -32.76
CA PHE A 577 36.25 -26.23 -32.50
C PHE A 577 37.20 -26.71 -33.61
N GLU A 578 37.66 -25.79 -34.45
CA GLU A 578 38.60 -26.01 -35.55
C GLU A 578 39.67 -24.91 -35.51
N ASN A 579 40.85 -25.14 -36.11
CA ASN A 579 41.88 -24.10 -36.23
C ASN A 579 41.38 -22.96 -37.12
N PHE A 580 41.73 -21.73 -36.78
CA PHE A 580 41.45 -20.57 -37.64
C PHE A 580 42.60 -20.37 -38.62
N ASP A 581 42.57 -21.12 -39.71
CA ASP A 581 43.57 -21.14 -40.79
C ASP A 581 43.14 -20.31 -42.01
N GLU A 582 43.95 -20.30 -43.08
CA GLU A 582 43.64 -19.62 -44.35
C GLU A 582 42.23 -19.98 -44.87
N LYS A 583 41.88 -21.28 -44.83
CA LYS A 583 40.59 -21.77 -45.31
C LYS A 583 39.43 -21.19 -44.50
N LYS A 584 39.54 -21.16 -43.17
CA LYS A 584 38.52 -20.55 -42.31
C LYS A 584 38.43 -19.04 -42.46
N TYR A 585 39.55 -18.38 -42.69
CA TYR A 585 39.54 -16.95 -43.01
C TYR A 585 38.81 -16.69 -44.34
N GLU A 586 39.08 -17.46 -45.40
CA GLU A 586 38.37 -17.34 -46.68
C GLU A 586 36.87 -17.61 -46.54
N GLU A 587 36.47 -18.66 -45.78
CA GLU A 587 35.06 -18.92 -45.44
C GLU A 587 34.41 -17.70 -44.76
N PHE A 588 35.09 -17.08 -43.78
CA PHE A 588 34.59 -15.88 -43.09
C PHE A 588 34.40 -14.68 -44.04
N ILE A 589 35.33 -14.48 -44.98
CA ILE A 589 35.25 -13.40 -45.97
C ILE A 589 34.08 -13.64 -46.92
N LYS A 590 33.93 -14.87 -47.44
CA LYS A 590 32.82 -15.27 -48.31
C LYS A 590 31.46 -15.05 -47.66
N LEU A 591 31.29 -15.41 -46.38
CA LEU A 591 30.07 -15.12 -45.62
C LEU A 591 29.79 -13.61 -45.49
N GLY A 592 30.82 -12.77 -45.60
CA GLY A 592 30.70 -11.31 -45.71
C GLY A 592 30.18 -10.84 -47.06
N GLU A 593 30.77 -11.36 -48.13
CA GLU A 593 30.40 -11.03 -49.51
C GLU A 593 28.96 -11.46 -49.83
N GLU A 594 28.53 -12.61 -49.30
CA GLU A 594 27.16 -13.11 -49.41
C GLU A 594 26.17 -12.38 -48.46
N GLY A 595 26.67 -11.45 -47.64
CA GLY A 595 25.86 -10.69 -46.67
C GLY A 595 25.37 -11.50 -45.45
N ILE A 596 25.80 -12.75 -45.32
CA ILE A 596 25.35 -13.71 -44.30
C ILE A 596 25.84 -13.31 -42.89
N ARG A 597 27.06 -12.77 -42.75
CA ARG A 597 27.53 -12.27 -41.44
C ARG A 597 27.02 -10.88 -41.08
N ARG A 598 26.19 -10.23 -41.92
CA ARG A 598 25.52 -8.95 -41.60
C ARG A 598 26.45 -7.85 -41.03
N ASN A 599 27.63 -7.70 -41.62
CA ASN A 599 28.74 -6.81 -41.22
C ASN A 599 29.45 -7.17 -39.90
N PHE A 600 29.21 -8.35 -39.31
CA PHE A 600 29.92 -8.80 -38.12
C PHE A 600 31.43 -8.86 -38.40
N SER A 601 32.23 -8.06 -37.69
CA SER A 601 33.63 -7.82 -38.03
C SER A 601 34.59 -8.90 -37.51
N LEU A 602 35.79 -8.97 -38.10
CA LEU A 602 36.77 -10.01 -37.79
C LEU A 602 37.30 -9.90 -36.35
N ASP A 603 37.61 -8.68 -35.89
CA ASP A 603 38.02 -8.40 -34.51
C ASP A 603 37.02 -8.91 -33.47
N ARG A 604 35.72 -8.69 -33.68
CA ARG A 604 34.66 -9.22 -32.81
C ARG A 604 34.56 -10.73 -32.86
N TYR A 605 34.74 -11.34 -34.04
CA TYR A 605 34.78 -12.80 -34.16
C TYR A 605 35.98 -13.38 -33.40
N ILE A 606 37.15 -12.75 -33.49
CA ILE A 606 38.33 -13.17 -32.72
C ILE A 606 38.09 -13.03 -31.22
N ILE A 607 37.43 -11.96 -30.73
CA ILE A 607 37.04 -11.88 -29.30
C ILE A 607 36.20 -13.09 -28.87
N VAL A 608 35.22 -13.50 -29.68
CA VAL A 608 34.42 -14.71 -29.40
C VAL A 608 35.32 -15.94 -29.30
N ARG A 609 36.28 -16.11 -30.22
CA ARG A 609 37.25 -17.22 -30.17
C ARG A 609 38.11 -17.18 -28.91
N LEU A 610 38.69 -16.02 -28.56
CA LEU A 610 39.56 -15.91 -27.38
C LEU A 610 38.84 -16.29 -26.09
N LEU A 611 37.58 -15.88 -25.96
CA LEU A 611 36.78 -16.16 -24.78
C LEU A 611 36.23 -17.59 -24.71
N LEU A 612 35.91 -18.21 -25.86
CA LEU A 612 35.17 -19.48 -25.90
C LEU A 612 35.98 -20.69 -26.42
N CYS A 613 37.09 -20.51 -27.14
CA CYS A 613 37.87 -21.64 -27.64
C CYS A 613 38.66 -22.30 -26.50
N ASN A 614 38.82 -23.62 -26.58
CA ASN A 614 39.84 -24.33 -25.81
C ASN A 614 41.24 -23.92 -26.29
N TYR A 615 42.22 -23.92 -25.38
CA TYR A 615 43.60 -23.48 -25.63
C TYR A 615 44.20 -23.88 -26.99
N PRO A 616 44.08 -25.14 -27.49
CA PRO A 616 44.64 -25.52 -28.79
C PRO A 616 44.05 -24.76 -29.99
N TYR A 617 42.80 -24.28 -29.91
CA TYR A 617 42.10 -23.59 -31.00
C TYR A 617 42.13 -22.06 -30.86
N ARG A 618 42.73 -21.53 -29.79
CA ARG A 618 42.87 -20.07 -29.56
C ARG A 618 43.97 -19.43 -30.40
N LEU A 619 44.98 -20.21 -30.78
CA LEU A 619 46.15 -19.71 -31.50
C LEU A 619 45.77 -19.28 -32.92
N LEU A 620 46.02 -18.01 -33.25
CA LEU A 620 46.14 -17.55 -34.63
C LEU A 620 47.58 -17.85 -35.07
N SER A 621 47.79 -18.93 -35.81
CA SER A 621 49.13 -19.27 -36.31
C SER A 621 49.50 -18.34 -37.45
N THR A 622 50.52 -17.50 -37.24
CA THR A 622 51.06 -16.60 -38.27
C THR A 622 51.64 -17.31 -39.49
N TYR A 623 51.91 -18.62 -39.37
CA TYR A 623 52.50 -19.43 -40.43
C TYR A 623 51.44 -20.08 -41.34
N GLU A 624 50.16 -20.00 -40.97
CA GLU A 624 49.06 -20.66 -41.68
C GLU A 624 48.38 -19.74 -42.71
N PHE A 625 48.78 -18.47 -42.81
CA PHE A 625 48.16 -17.48 -43.71
C PHE A 625 49.07 -17.07 -44.86
N THR A 626 48.48 -16.75 -46.01
CA THR A 626 49.22 -16.15 -47.12
C THR A 626 49.68 -14.73 -46.76
N VAL A 627 50.79 -14.26 -47.34
CA VAL A 627 51.37 -12.93 -47.06
C VAL A 627 50.34 -11.80 -47.27
N GLN A 628 49.48 -11.94 -48.28
CA GLN A 628 48.43 -10.97 -48.58
C GLN A 628 47.33 -10.95 -47.51
N ASN A 629 46.82 -12.12 -47.11
CA ASN A 629 45.78 -12.21 -46.09
C ASN A 629 46.29 -11.86 -44.71
N LYS A 630 47.55 -12.18 -44.39
CA LYS A 630 48.21 -11.76 -43.14
C LYS A 630 48.13 -10.25 -42.93
N LYS A 631 48.52 -9.45 -43.93
CA LYS A 631 48.46 -7.98 -43.86
C LYS A 631 47.02 -7.46 -43.69
N GLN A 632 46.03 -8.12 -44.29
CA GLN A 632 44.62 -7.76 -44.11
C GLN A 632 44.12 -8.08 -42.71
N ILE A 633 44.52 -9.23 -42.15
CA ILE A 633 44.16 -9.66 -40.80
C ILE A 633 44.77 -8.69 -39.77
N GLU A 634 46.06 -8.36 -39.86
CA GLU A 634 46.72 -7.38 -38.99
C GLU A 634 45.97 -6.04 -38.96
N ASN A 635 45.61 -5.53 -40.14
CA ASN A 635 44.85 -4.28 -40.24
C ASN A 635 43.45 -4.38 -39.62
N LYS A 636 42.73 -5.49 -39.83
CA LYS A 636 41.38 -5.71 -39.29
C LYS A 636 41.37 -5.95 -37.78
N LEU A 637 42.47 -6.44 -37.20
CA LEU A 637 42.60 -6.75 -35.78
C LEU A 637 43.29 -5.64 -34.97
N CYS A 638 43.72 -4.56 -35.61
CA CYS A 638 44.38 -3.43 -34.96
C CYS A 638 43.56 -2.85 -33.79
N SER A 639 42.24 -2.88 -33.89
CA SER A 639 41.28 -2.42 -32.87
C SER A 639 41.34 -3.21 -31.55
N ILE A 640 41.87 -4.44 -31.56
CA ILE A 640 41.96 -5.33 -30.40
C ILE A 640 43.41 -5.73 -30.08
N LYS A 641 44.40 -5.02 -30.63
CA LYS A 641 45.82 -5.33 -30.50
C LYS A 641 46.25 -5.55 -29.04
N ASP A 642 45.75 -4.73 -28.13
CA ASP A 642 46.13 -4.83 -26.72
C ASP A 642 45.56 -6.09 -26.04
N ILE A 643 44.38 -6.56 -26.47
CA ILE A 643 43.80 -7.83 -26.01
C ILE A 643 44.62 -9.00 -26.54
N LEU A 644 45.00 -8.97 -27.82
CA LEU A 644 45.83 -10.01 -28.44
C LEU A 644 47.19 -10.12 -27.74
N TYR A 645 47.82 -8.98 -27.45
CA TYR A 645 49.09 -8.92 -26.73
C TYR A 645 48.95 -9.52 -25.31
N MET A 646 47.87 -9.20 -24.60
CA MET A 646 47.59 -9.75 -23.27
C MET A 646 47.42 -11.28 -23.29
N GLU A 647 46.74 -11.81 -24.30
CA GLU A 647 46.55 -13.25 -24.50
C GLU A 647 47.79 -13.96 -25.07
N GLY A 648 48.90 -13.24 -25.30
CA GLY A 648 50.14 -13.79 -25.84
C GLY A 648 50.07 -14.15 -27.33
N ILE A 649 49.15 -13.56 -28.08
CA ILE A 649 48.95 -13.80 -29.51
C ILE A 649 49.60 -12.67 -30.31
N TYR A 650 50.58 -13.05 -31.13
CA TYR A 650 51.33 -12.16 -32.01
C TYR A 650 51.00 -12.51 -33.45
N ILE A 651 50.51 -11.53 -34.22
CA ILE A 651 50.16 -11.67 -35.63
C ILE A 651 51.21 -10.98 -36.48
#